data_AF-A0A3D9JQA4-F1
#
_entry.id   AF-A0A3D9JQA4-F1
#
_cell.length_a   1.000
_cell.length_b   1.000
_cell.length_c   1.000
_cell.angle_alpha   90.00
_cell.angle_beta   90.00
_cell.angle_gamma   90.00
#
_symmetry.space_group_name_H-M   'P 1'
#
loop_
_entity.id
_entity.type
_entity.pdbx_description
1 polymer ?
#
loop_
_entity_poly.entity_id
_entity_poly.type
_entity_poly.pdbx_seq_one_letter_code
_entity_poly.pdbx_strand_id
1 'polypeptide(L)'
;MQRQLHAFANAYDADADRFIDDNDGQLSINNPLLFVFIGDQSLEALNAVYENNRKKWNNSKGVLYFHVYQDQTVEKENVFSLRLPSSGSDRKTARQSLHRQFYQDIRILAEFNRLARQIGNRIAEHGKSYSSFQRLNMAFVTRVEDCCNIVLPEIALLLKSLLGESFKLIQMDMYGLIKEKRGEEHEYASSLGISFLRELDRYQDRAYQFEGMLLVTDDQIKLPIVHAASPLFDLVYLLSDKNEHGMFDDDAGMKANYDIICNMNLLKNRKIIDEFDHRHENYNNQHFRQHIQPAETKGPVYSSAGLSIVKRPNQAIALTVLSQFYRQVMSVLSAQSQVEKRVILELFQLNSDAVDRKVAELMPSKESLEEMSALLSESVPLSELKRMSLKQAEDSLYGQHANAFFVDHFEQAADKKFQGMKLEQELEASIERQIVQSVSYGLYCAYAWTSEQDERSIVHELRSMIKDVSRQLEEARLQLLQVEQEPVELQAFSRFSFFDKGKIKQLSRQLFDKIYGQKFDILFFEIKQKLLRRYLAAIESLHQPLRDKIEVTTSLDKLLKETSRHSVSEANDYLGRNIPEYYEAVVEEIIQDLQAKRGTFFYFEDRYVGNIAALVNEGAEALLNRFIEVCRKEVFVYPQFRQSFEDELLERANVTVRYEDKGNVLSKEELYRDLYIQLEERAAIHMQVFNYTQKHRYEEKYFFADYDSEFIHHAFSVDKGVRLYKLGCVHEKKATGIEKLNIMGGFQLEDLLYVVNNTKYYESYKQNGFQFHA
;
A
#
# COMPACT_ATOMS: atom_id res chain seq x y z
N MET A 1 3.95 -7.18 -5.86
CA MET A 1 2.63 -6.56 -5.52
C MET A 1 2.52 -5.91 -4.13
N GLN A 2 2.42 -6.61 -2.98
CA GLN A 2 2.22 -5.94 -1.66
C GLN A 2 3.27 -4.86 -1.35
N ARG A 3 4.56 -5.16 -1.58
CA ARG A 3 5.65 -4.18 -1.43
C ARG A 3 5.48 -2.94 -2.33
N GLN A 4 4.91 -3.09 -3.52
CA GLN A 4 4.63 -1.96 -4.42
C GLN A 4 3.48 -1.11 -3.91
N LEU A 5 2.42 -1.72 -3.35
CA LEU A 5 1.31 -1.00 -2.70
C LEU A 5 1.81 -0.17 -1.51
N HIS A 6 2.63 -0.76 -0.64
CA HIS A 6 3.24 -0.01 0.46
C HIS A 6 4.18 1.10 -0.05
N ALA A 7 4.97 0.85 -1.09
CA ALA A 7 5.83 1.88 -1.68
C ALA A 7 5.00 3.03 -2.29
N PHE A 8 3.87 2.74 -2.93
CA PHE A 8 2.95 3.72 -3.47
C PHE A 8 2.31 4.57 -2.35
N ALA A 9 1.79 3.94 -1.31
CA ALA A 9 1.18 4.61 -0.16
C ALA A 9 2.21 5.50 0.58
N ASN A 10 3.42 5.00 0.81
CA ASN A 10 4.51 5.76 1.43
C ASN A 10 4.97 6.94 0.56
N ALA A 11 4.98 6.78 -0.75
CA ALA A 11 5.32 7.87 -1.67
C ALA A 11 4.24 8.97 -1.67
N TYR A 12 2.96 8.59 -1.66
CA TYR A 12 1.86 9.56 -1.56
C TYR A 12 1.90 10.33 -0.23
N ASP A 13 2.15 9.64 0.89
CA ASP A 13 2.31 10.27 2.20
C ASP A 13 3.49 11.27 2.22
N ALA A 14 4.63 10.89 1.63
CA ALA A 14 5.79 11.77 1.50
C ALA A 14 5.54 12.98 0.58
N ASP A 15 4.81 12.80 -0.53
CA ASP A 15 4.47 13.90 -1.44
C ASP A 15 3.48 14.85 -0.78
N ALA A 16 2.47 14.33 -0.06
CA ALA A 16 1.50 15.13 0.69
C ALA A 16 2.18 16.00 1.77
N ASP A 17 3.18 15.46 2.45
CA ASP A 17 3.99 16.24 3.42
C ASP A 17 4.89 17.28 2.72
N ARG A 18 5.44 16.99 1.52
CA ARG A 18 6.35 17.91 0.79
C ARG A 18 5.69 19.08 0.07
N PHE A 19 4.45 18.94 -0.40
CA PHE A 19 3.80 19.92 -1.27
C PHE A 19 3.59 21.32 -0.63
N ILE A 20 3.90 21.49 0.65
CA ILE A 20 3.61 22.71 1.43
C ILE A 20 4.87 23.26 2.14
N ASP A 21 5.93 22.46 2.30
CA ASP A 21 7.16 22.81 3.04
C ASP A 21 8.09 23.81 2.32
N ASP A 22 7.92 24.05 1.01
CA ASP A 22 8.86 24.85 0.19
C ASP A 22 8.93 26.35 0.59
N ASN A 23 8.06 26.83 1.47
CA ASN A 23 8.02 28.24 1.90
C ASN A 23 8.16 28.49 3.41
N ASP A 24 8.26 27.46 4.27
CA ASP A 24 8.21 27.68 5.72
C ASP A 24 9.60 27.60 6.39
N GLY A 25 10.13 28.77 6.78
CA GLY A 25 11.46 28.91 7.38
C GLY A 25 11.56 28.44 8.84
N GLN A 26 10.46 27.99 9.46
CA GLN A 26 10.39 27.67 10.89
C GLN A 26 10.86 26.25 11.25
N LEU A 27 10.90 25.33 10.28
CA LEU A 27 11.42 23.96 10.43
C LEU A 27 12.94 23.86 10.28
N SER A 28 13.64 25.00 10.29
CA SER A 28 15.10 25.07 10.22
C SER A 28 15.72 25.34 11.57
N ILE A 29 16.77 24.58 11.87
CA ILE A 29 17.55 24.77 13.09
C ILE A 29 18.41 26.05 12.98
N ASN A 30 18.38 26.88 14.01
CA ASN A 30 19.09 28.16 14.10
C ASN A 30 20.59 27.97 14.38
N ASN A 31 20.94 27.12 15.35
CA ASN A 31 22.32 26.85 15.77
C ASN A 31 22.74 25.40 15.47
N PRO A 32 24.05 25.12 15.28
CA PRO A 32 24.56 23.76 15.17
C PRO A 32 24.05 22.80 16.25
N LEU A 33 23.70 21.58 15.85
CA LEU A 33 23.18 20.52 16.71
C LEU A 33 23.97 19.22 16.49
N LEU A 34 24.48 18.66 17.58
CA LEU A 34 25.14 17.36 17.63
C LEU A 34 24.34 16.42 18.52
N PHE A 35 23.82 15.33 17.95
CA PHE A 35 23.25 14.24 18.75
C PHE A 35 24.35 13.26 19.14
N VAL A 36 24.45 12.93 20.42
CA VAL A 36 25.44 11.98 20.96
C VAL A 36 24.72 10.77 21.53
N PHE A 37 24.81 9.63 20.85
CA PHE A 37 24.19 8.37 21.24
C PHE A 37 25.23 7.50 21.96
N ILE A 38 24.90 7.01 23.14
CA ILE A 38 25.82 6.19 23.95
C ILE A 38 25.23 4.81 24.20
N GLY A 39 26.01 3.80 23.83
CA GLY A 39 25.71 2.39 24.01
C GLY A 39 24.97 1.76 22.84
N ASP A 40 25.14 0.45 22.67
CA ASP A 40 24.55 -0.31 21.56
C ASP A 40 23.00 -0.27 21.61
N GLN A 41 22.42 -0.17 22.80
CA GLN A 41 20.96 -0.10 22.93
C GLN A 41 20.38 1.25 22.46
N SER A 42 21.23 2.26 22.26
CA SER A 42 20.82 3.55 21.71
C SER A 42 20.76 3.58 20.17
N LEU A 43 21.17 2.49 19.51
CA LEU A 43 21.22 2.38 18.04
C LEU A 43 19.84 2.53 17.37
N GLU A 44 18.79 2.00 18.01
CA GLU A 44 17.41 2.17 17.52
C GLU A 44 17.01 3.66 17.54
N ALA A 45 17.34 4.36 18.62
CA ALA A 45 17.09 5.79 18.78
C ALA A 45 17.85 6.60 17.73
N LEU A 46 19.13 6.26 17.47
CA LEU A 46 19.94 6.90 16.44
C LEU A 46 19.28 6.81 15.07
N ASN A 47 18.85 5.61 14.68
CA ASN A 47 18.22 5.40 13.39
C ASN A 47 16.90 6.18 13.25
N ALA A 48 16.05 6.12 14.27
CA ALA A 48 14.76 6.82 14.25
C ALA A 48 14.94 8.34 14.21
N VAL A 49 15.76 8.91 15.09
CA VAL A 49 16.03 10.36 15.13
C VAL A 49 16.69 10.83 13.83
N TYR A 50 17.60 10.05 13.25
CA TYR A 50 18.20 10.36 11.95
C TYR A 50 17.15 10.46 10.83
N GLU A 51 16.29 9.44 10.68
CA GLU A 51 15.27 9.44 9.62
C GLU A 51 14.20 10.51 9.86
N ASN A 52 13.81 10.74 11.11
CA ASN A 52 12.81 11.75 11.47
C ASN A 52 13.30 13.16 11.16
N ASN A 53 14.52 13.51 11.58
CA ASN A 53 15.10 14.81 11.29
C ASN A 53 15.28 15.01 9.78
N ARG A 54 15.71 13.98 9.05
CA ARG A 54 15.86 14.04 7.59
C ARG A 54 14.54 14.30 6.87
N LYS A 55 13.43 13.77 7.39
CA LYS A 55 12.09 13.98 6.83
C LYS A 55 11.50 15.33 7.21
N LYS A 56 11.66 15.77 8.47
CA LYS A 56 10.98 16.96 9.01
C LYS A 56 11.76 18.27 8.87
N TRP A 57 13.10 18.24 8.82
CA TRP A 57 13.91 19.46 8.93
C TRP A 57 14.56 19.87 7.61
N ASN A 58 14.35 21.13 7.21
CA ASN A 58 14.84 21.68 5.94
C ASN A 58 16.37 21.72 5.87
N ASN A 59 17.05 21.99 6.99
CA ASN A 59 18.51 21.99 7.08
C ASN A 59 19.08 20.71 7.75
N SER A 60 18.36 19.59 7.68
CA SER A 60 18.77 18.28 8.23
C SER A 60 20.18 17.83 7.80
N LYS A 61 20.62 18.21 6.60
CA LYS A 61 21.99 17.94 6.11
C LYS A 61 23.11 18.55 6.96
N GLY A 62 22.80 19.57 7.77
CA GLY A 62 23.76 20.16 8.69
C GLY A 62 23.89 19.42 10.03
N VAL A 63 22.91 18.58 10.39
CA VAL A 63 22.83 17.91 11.69
C VAL A 63 23.83 16.76 11.75
N LEU A 64 24.57 16.69 12.85
CA LEU A 64 25.57 15.65 13.08
C LEU A 64 25.14 14.68 14.16
N TYR A 65 25.62 13.45 14.03
CA TYR A 65 25.32 12.33 14.90
C TYR A 65 26.64 11.69 15.32
N PHE A 66 26.83 11.45 16.61
CA PHE A 66 27.99 10.77 17.15
C PHE A 66 27.54 9.56 17.96
N HIS A 67 27.99 8.36 17.61
CA HIS A 67 27.62 7.11 18.27
C HIS A 67 28.82 6.49 18.97
N VAL A 68 28.71 6.31 20.27
CA VAL A 68 29.73 5.62 21.08
C VAL A 68 29.19 4.24 21.43
N TYR A 69 29.82 3.18 20.92
CA TYR A 69 29.22 1.84 20.84
C TYR A 69 30.24 0.73 21.14
N GLN A 70 29.81 -0.51 21.37
CA GLN A 70 30.72 -1.66 21.56
C GLN A 70 30.65 -2.65 20.40
N ASP A 71 29.44 -3.07 20.03
CA ASP A 71 29.22 -4.14 19.08
C ASP A 71 28.74 -3.64 17.72
N GLN A 72 27.68 -2.82 17.68
CA GLN A 72 27.00 -2.45 16.44
C GLN A 72 26.85 -0.93 16.27
N THR A 73 27.02 -0.46 15.03
CA THR A 73 26.74 0.92 14.64
C THR A 73 26.14 0.95 13.23
N VAL A 74 25.82 2.15 12.74
CA VAL A 74 25.22 2.40 11.44
C VAL A 74 26.13 3.33 10.66
N GLU A 75 26.44 2.94 9.41
CA GLU A 75 27.20 3.77 8.49
C GLU A 75 26.24 4.61 7.63
N LYS A 76 26.12 5.90 7.95
CA LYS A 76 25.31 6.89 7.23
C LYS A 76 26.08 8.21 7.14
N GLU A 77 25.65 9.09 6.24
CA GLU A 77 26.22 10.43 6.12
C GLU A 77 26.03 11.21 7.43
N ASN A 78 27.04 11.99 7.84
CA ASN A 78 27.05 12.77 9.08
C ASN A 78 26.91 11.96 10.40
N VAL A 79 27.04 10.64 10.33
CA VAL A 79 27.18 9.76 11.50
C VAL A 79 28.65 9.44 11.72
N PHE A 80 29.17 9.86 12.87
CA PHE A 80 30.51 9.52 13.34
C PHE A 80 30.38 8.46 14.42
N SER A 81 31.26 7.47 14.42
CA SER A 81 31.16 6.35 15.36
C SER A 81 32.50 6.10 16.05
N LEU A 82 32.45 5.86 17.36
CA LEU A 82 33.60 5.48 18.17
C LEU A 82 33.32 4.15 18.85
N ARG A 83 34.22 3.19 18.65
CA ARG A 83 34.11 1.87 19.28
C ARG A 83 34.81 1.86 20.64
N LEU A 84 34.05 1.57 21.68
CA LEU A 84 34.52 1.31 23.04
C LEU A 84 35.11 -0.09 23.15
N PRO A 85 35.97 -0.33 24.16
CA PRO A 85 36.53 -1.64 24.37
C PRO A 85 35.45 -2.62 24.84
N SER A 86 35.62 -3.91 24.53
CA SER A 86 34.67 -4.94 24.94
C SER A 86 34.63 -5.06 26.46
N SER A 87 33.45 -4.87 27.06
CA SER A 87 33.20 -5.21 28.46
C SER A 87 33.58 -6.68 28.66
N GLY A 88 34.37 -6.98 29.70
CA GLY A 88 34.88 -8.34 29.93
C GLY A 88 33.77 -9.40 29.98
N SER A 89 34.12 -10.67 29.85
CA SER A 89 33.14 -11.78 29.80
C SER A 89 32.30 -11.94 31.08
N ASP A 90 32.69 -11.31 32.18
CA ASP A 90 31.99 -11.37 33.46
C ASP A 90 30.95 -10.26 33.60
N ARG A 91 29.67 -10.65 33.58
CA ARG A 91 28.52 -9.74 33.78
C ARG A 91 28.57 -8.99 35.11
N LYS A 92 29.23 -9.53 36.15
CA LYS A 92 29.30 -8.86 37.46
C LYS A 92 30.14 -7.59 37.47
N THR A 93 31.13 -7.49 36.57
CA THR A 93 32.11 -6.40 36.55
C THR A 93 32.14 -5.66 35.22
N ALA A 94 31.18 -5.95 34.32
CA ALA A 94 31.13 -5.42 32.96
C ALA A 94 31.28 -3.89 32.90
N ARG A 95 30.44 -3.13 33.63
CA ARG A 95 30.50 -1.65 33.66
C ARG A 95 31.86 -1.15 34.17
N GLN A 96 32.32 -1.62 35.33
CA GLN A 96 33.59 -1.18 35.91
C GLN A 96 34.79 -1.54 35.02
N SER A 97 34.77 -2.71 34.38
CA SER A 97 35.82 -3.15 33.47
C SER A 97 35.92 -2.23 32.25
N LEU A 98 34.77 -1.83 31.69
CA LEU A 98 34.68 -0.89 30.57
C LEU A 98 35.23 0.49 30.97
N HIS A 99 34.82 1.01 32.12
CA HIS A 99 35.34 2.29 32.64
C HIS A 99 36.86 2.26 32.79
N ARG A 100 37.41 1.22 33.42
CA ARG A 100 38.87 1.08 33.59
C ARG A 100 39.61 0.98 32.25
N GLN A 101 39.08 0.20 31.30
CA GLN A 101 39.71 0.02 29.99
C GLN A 101 39.72 1.32 29.18
N PHE A 102 38.65 2.12 29.26
CA PHE A 102 38.57 3.42 28.58
C PHE A 102 39.71 4.36 29.00
N TYR A 103 40.08 4.40 30.27
CA TYR A 103 41.20 5.21 30.76
C TYR A 103 42.58 4.65 30.39
N GLN A 104 42.69 3.33 30.25
CA GLN A 104 43.96 2.66 29.96
C GLN A 104 44.30 2.70 28.47
N ASP A 105 43.31 2.65 27.58
CA ASP A 105 43.53 2.62 26.14
C ASP A 105 43.74 4.03 25.55
N ILE A 106 45.01 4.39 25.38
CA ILE A 106 45.43 5.66 24.77
C ILE A 106 44.92 5.77 23.33
N ARG A 107 44.77 4.65 22.61
CA ARG A 107 44.36 4.66 21.20
C ARG A 107 42.93 5.15 21.04
N ILE A 108 42.04 4.73 21.93
CA ILE A 108 40.63 5.14 21.93
C ILE A 108 40.51 6.63 22.22
N LEU A 109 41.27 7.15 23.19
CA LEU A 109 41.28 8.59 23.49
C LEU A 109 41.86 9.43 22.34
N ALA A 110 42.92 8.93 21.66
CA ALA A 110 43.47 9.59 20.49
C ALA A 110 42.49 9.58 19.30
N GLU A 111 41.80 8.46 19.08
CA GLU A 111 40.74 8.34 18.07
C GLU A 111 39.57 9.28 18.37
N PHE A 112 39.16 9.38 19.64
CA PHE A 112 38.15 10.34 20.09
C PHE A 112 38.53 11.78 19.71
N ASN A 113 39.76 12.21 20.01
CA ASN A 113 40.19 13.58 19.72
C ASN A 113 40.18 13.85 18.21
N ARG A 114 40.58 12.86 17.40
CA ARG A 114 40.49 12.95 15.94
C ARG A 114 39.04 13.08 15.47
N LEU A 115 38.13 12.26 15.98
CA LEU A 115 36.71 12.30 15.61
C LEU A 115 36.05 13.63 16.03
N ALA A 116 36.32 14.12 17.24
CA ALA A 116 35.81 15.40 17.71
C ALA A 116 36.29 16.58 16.83
N ARG A 117 37.56 16.58 16.41
CA ARG A 117 38.09 17.57 15.44
C ARG A 117 37.39 17.45 14.07
N GLN A 118 37.13 16.22 13.60
CA GLN A 118 36.40 15.99 12.35
C GLN A 118 34.95 16.49 12.43
N ILE A 119 34.26 16.24 13.55
CA ILE A 119 32.93 16.79 13.84
C ILE A 119 33.00 18.32 13.77
N GLY A 120 33.93 18.95 14.47
CA GLY A 120 34.11 20.42 14.44
C GLY A 120 34.27 20.98 13.02
N ASN A 121 35.13 20.35 12.20
CA ASN A 121 35.33 20.73 10.80
C ASN A 121 34.05 20.54 9.97
N ARG A 122 33.33 19.44 10.16
CA ARG A 122 32.08 19.15 9.45
C ARG A 122 30.98 20.15 9.80
N ILE A 123 30.89 20.58 11.07
CA ILE A 123 29.95 21.65 11.47
C ILE A 123 30.31 22.95 10.74
N ALA A 124 31.60 23.28 10.63
CA ALA A 124 32.06 24.48 9.93
C ALA A 124 31.75 24.45 8.42
N GLU A 125 31.87 23.30 7.75
CA GLU A 125 31.47 23.12 6.34
C GLU A 125 30.00 23.49 6.10
N HIS A 126 29.13 23.16 7.06
CA HIS A 126 27.70 23.45 7.01
C HIS A 126 27.32 24.79 7.66
N GLY A 127 28.29 25.66 7.98
CA GLY A 127 28.04 26.94 8.67
C GLY A 127 27.04 27.86 7.97
N LYS A 128 26.96 27.83 6.64
CA LYS A 128 25.98 28.62 5.85
C LYS A 128 24.52 28.17 6.03
N SER A 129 24.31 26.95 6.52
CA SER A 129 22.97 26.38 6.74
C SER A 129 22.35 26.81 8.07
N TYR A 130 23.12 27.50 8.92
CA TYR A 130 22.71 27.96 10.25
C TYR A 130 22.55 29.47 10.27
N SER A 131 21.58 29.97 11.05
CA SER A 131 21.35 31.40 11.23
C SER A 131 22.30 32.01 12.27
N SER A 132 22.82 31.21 13.20
CA SER A 132 23.81 31.60 14.20
C SER A 132 24.83 30.48 14.44
N PHE A 133 26.11 30.86 14.57
CA PHE A 133 27.21 29.92 14.83
C PHE A 133 27.87 30.12 16.22
N GLN A 134 27.26 30.94 17.08
CA GLN A 134 27.85 31.26 18.39
C GLN A 134 27.68 30.17 19.44
N ARG A 135 26.64 29.34 19.27
CA ARG A 135 26.19 28.34 20.23
C ARG A 135 26.17 26.96 19.56
N LEU A 136 26.62 25.94 20.27
CA LEU A 136 26.47 24.54 19.90
C LEU A 136 25.52 23.87 20.88
N ASN A 137 24.48 23.20 20.35
CA ASN A 137 23.62 22.34 21.16
C ASN A 137 24.08 20.89 21.03
N MET A 138 24.25 20.20 22.15
CA MET A 138 24.56 18.79 22.21
C MET A 138 23.44 18.05 22.94
N ALA A 139 22.85 17.06 22.29
CA ALA A 139 21.78 16.24 22.84
C ALA A 139 22.31 14.82 23.07
N PHE A 140 22.58 14.48 24.33
CA PHE A 140 23.04 13.15 24.74
C PHE A 140 21.84 12.22 24.88
N VAL A 141 21.87 11.06 24.22
CA VAL A 141 20.79 10.07 24.26
C VAL A 141 21.38 8.73 24.67
N THR A 142 20.86 8.16 25.74
CA THR A 142 21.29 6.85 26.23
C THR A 142 20.11 6.06 26.78
N ARG A 143 20.22 4.74 26.67
CA ARG A 143 19.37 3.82 27.43
C ARG A 143 19.89 3.74 28.86
N VAL A 144 18.99 3.74 29.85
CA VAL A 144 19.40 3.72 31.26
C VAL A 144 20.07 2.39 31.66
N GLU A 145 19.68 1.31 31.01
CA GLU A 145 20.17 -0.05 31.28
C GLU A 145 21.42 -0.44 30.48
N ASP A 146 21.94 0.45 29.62
CA ASP A 146 23.15 0.19 28.84
C ASP A 146 24.41 0.26 29.72
N CYS A 147 25.42 -0.58 29.48
CA CYS A 147 26.65 -0.55 30.25
C CYS A 147 27.57 0.63 29.87
N CYS A 148 27.48 1.12 28.63
CA CYS A 148 28.34 2.18 28.11
C CYS A 148 28.10 3.55 28.75
N ASN A 149 26.94 3.75 29.37
CA ASN A 149 26.60 5.01 30.03
C ASN A 149 27.52 5.36 31.22
N ILE A 150 28.35 4.42 31.70
CA ILE A 150 29.36 4.67 32.74
C ILE A 150 30.45 5.65 32.31
N VAL A 151 30.73 5.77 31.00
CA VAL A 151 31.70 6.74 30.45
C VAL A 151 31.05 8.04 29.94
N LEU A 152 29.74 8.23 30.23
CA LEU A 152 29.00 9.43 29.85
C LEU A 152 29.70 10.73 30.30
N PRO A 153 30.13 10.90 31.57
CA PRO A 153 30.75 12.17 31.98
C PRO A 153 32.07 12.43 31.26
N GLU A 154 32.90 11.40 31.04
CA GLU A 154 34.14 11.52 30.29
C GLU A 154 33.89 11.99 28.85
N ILE A 155 32.94 11.35 28.15
CA ILE A 155 32.60 11.68 26.76
C ILE A 155 32.04 13.11 26.66
N ALA A 156 31.12 13.48 27.56
CA ALA A 156 30.49 14.79 27.56
C ALA A 156 31.52 15.92 27.78
N LEU A 157 32.40 15.74 28.76
CA LEU A 157 33.44 16.73 29.08
C LEU A 157 34.55 16.79 28.02
N LEU A 158 34.93 15.65 27.41
CA LEU A 158 35.85 15.62 26.28
C LEU A 158 35.30 16.41 25.08
N LEU A 159 34.06 16.15 24.68
CA LEU A 159 33.41 16.90 23.59
C LEU A 159 33.30 18.38 23.91
N LYS A 160 32.86 18.72 25.13
CA LYS A 160 32.74 20.11 25.58
C LYS A 160 34.08 20.84 25.52
N SER A 161 35.17 20.19 25.94
CA SER A 161 36.52 20.77 25.91
C SER A 161 36.99 20.99 24.47
N LEU A 162 36.92 19.96 23.62
CA LEU A 162 37.44 19.99 22.25
C LEU A 162 36.63 20.91 21.32
N LEU A 163 35.30 20.87 21.42
CA LEU A 163 34.42 21.74 20.63
C LEU A 163 34.35 23.15 21.22
N GLY A 164 34.68 23.33 22.51
CA GLY A 164 34.76 24.63 23.18
C GLY A 164 35.85 25.54 22.62
N GLU A 165 36.85 24.97 21.93
CA GLU A 165 37.84 25.75 21.17
C GLU A 165 37.20 26.46 19.96
N SER A 166 36.14 25.89 19.40
CA SER A 166 35.47 26.40 18.19
C SER A 166 34.19 27.19 18.48
N PHE A 167 33.53 26.96 19.61
CA PHE A 167 32.23 27.56 19.94
C PHE A 167 32.26 28.32 21.27
N LYS A 168 31.61 29.49 21.32
CA LYS A 168 31.58 30.35 22.51
C LYS A 168 30.66 29.80 23.62
N LEU A 169 29.55 29.18 23.23
CA LEU A 169 28.57 28.61 24.16
C LEU A 169 28.26 27.18 23.76
N ILE A 170 28.32 26.27 24.72
CA ILE A 170 27.96 24.86 24.55
C ILE A 170 26.84 24.55 25.53
N GLN A 171 25.70 24.15 25.00
CA GLN A 171 24.56 23.67 25.79
C GLN A 171 24.44 22.16 25.65
N MET A 172 24.30 21.49 26.79
CA MET A 172 24.29 20.03 26.86
C MET A 172 23.00 19.58 27.52
N ASP A 173 22.12 18.95 26.76
CA ASP A 173 20.91 18.31 27.27
C ASP A 173 21.07 16.80 27.21
N MET A 174 20.42 16.08 28.12
CA MET A 174 20.47 14.62 28.20
C MET A 174 19.07 14.03 28.14
N TYR A 175 18.93 12.91 27.43
CA TYR A 175 17.72 12.11 27.27
C TYR A 175 18.00 10.67 27.73
N GLY A 176 17.45 10.32 28.89
CA GLY A 176 17.51 8.99 29.46
C GLY A 176 16.27 8.19 29.09
N LEU A 177 16.47 7.15 28.28
CA LEU A 177 15.40 6.30 27.78
C LEU A 177 15.21 5.06 28.67
N ILE A 178 14.00 4.84 29.19
CA ILE A 178 13.64 3.77 30.12
C ILE A 178 12.64 2.82 29.46
N LYS A 179 12.91 1.51 29.42
CA LYS A 179 11.96 0.51 28.93
C LYS A 179 11.44 -0.33 30.09
N GLU A 180 10.15 -0.19 30.35
CA GLU A 180 9.45 -0.92 31.40
C GLU A 180 8.75 -2.18 30.85
N LYS A 181 8.58 -2.30 29.52
CA LYS A 181 8.01 -3.52 28.91
C LYS A 181 8.88 -4.74 29.22
N ARG A 182 8.29 -5.73 29.91
CA ARG A 182 8.99 -6.91 30.46
C ARG A 182 9.67 -7.74 29.37
N GLY A 183 10.97 -7.98 29.51
CA GLY A 183 11.77 -8.92 28.70
C GLY A 183 12.40 -10.02 29.55
N GLU A 184 13.12 -10.96 28.92
CA GLU A 184 13.67 -12.17 29.57
C GLU A 184 14.78 -11.91 30.62
N GLU A 185 15.37 -10.69 30.68
CA GLU A 185 16.40 -10.29 31.68
C GLU A 185 16.03 -8.98 32.42
N HIS A 186 14.75 -8.80 32.76
CA HIS A 186 14.23 -7.54 33.30
C HIS A 186 14.90 -7.10 34.63
N GLU A 187 15.26 -8.02 35.53
CA GLU A 187 15.80 -7.69 36.85
C GLU A 187 17.23 -7.13 36.79
N TYR A 188 18.08 -7.69 35.92
CA TYR A 188 19.44 -7.22 35.73
C TYR A 188 19.46 -5.87 35.01
N ALA A 189 18.71 -5.74 33.90
CA ALA A 189 18.57 -4.48 33.17
C ALA A 189 18.03 -3.35 34.07
N SER A 190 17.02 -3.64 34.90
CA SER A 190 16.48 -2.66 35.86
C SER A 190 17.50 -2.26 36.93
N SER A 191 18.38 -3.19 37.34
CA SER A 191 19.46 -2.89 38.28
C SER A 191 20.52 -1.98 37.65
N LEU A 192 20.87 -2.20 36.38
CA LEU A 192 21.74 -1.29 35.61
C LEU A 192 21.09 0.09 35.47
N GLY A 193 19.81 0.14 35.13
CA GLY A 193 19.01 1.36 35.05
C GLY A 193 19.08 2.20 36.32
N ILE A 194 18.83 1.58 37.48
CA ILE A 194 18.92 2.28 38.78
C ILE A 194 20.34 2.75 39.07
N SER A 195 21.34 1.93 38.76
CA SER A 195 22.73 2.30 39.02
C SER A 195 23.13 3.56 38.24
N PHE A 196 22.73 3.66 36.98
CA PHE A 196 22.95 4.85 36.17
C PHE A 196 22.12 6.04 36.64
N LEU A 197 20.85 5.85 37.00
CA LEU A 197 20.03 6.96 37.54
C LEU A 197 20.63 7.53 38.83
N ARG A 198 21.16 6.69 39.73
CA ARG A 198 21.88 7.15 40.94
C ARG A 198 23.18 7.90 40.61
N GLU A 199 23.87 7.53 39.54
CA GLU A 199 25.03 8.29 39.05
C GLU A 199 24.61 9.64 38.44
N LEU A 200 23.52 9.65 37.68
CA LEU A 200 22.94 10.84 37.06
C LEU A 200 22.50 11.89 38.11
N ASP A 201 22.02 11.44 39.27
CA ASP A 201 21.75 12.31 40.44
C ASP A 201 23.00 13.07 40.89
N ARG A 202 24.15 12.37 40.94
CA ARG A 202 25.44 12.99 41.27
C ARG A 202 25.91 13.92 40.17
N TYR A 203 25.74 13.55 38.90
CA TYR A 203 26.16 14.38 37.76
C TYR A 203 25.37 15.69 37.68
N GLN A 204 24.13 15.72 38.18
CA GLN A 204 23.28 16.90 38.21
C GLN A 204 23.33 17.70 39.51
N ASP A 205 24.14 17.28 40.49
CA ASP A 205 24.37 18.06 41.69
C ASP A 205 25.10 19.37 41.35
N ARG A 206 24.72 20.47 42.03
CA ARG A 206 25.40 21.76 41.92
C ARG A 206 26.85 21.71 42.39
N ALA A 207 27.18 20.77 43.26
CA ALA A 207 28.53 20.55 43.76
C ALA A 207 29.38 19.59 42.90
N TYR A 208 28.83 19.07 41.79
CA TYR A 208 29.55 18.11 40.96
C TYR A 208 30.83 18.71 40.37
N GLN A 209 31.96 18.03 40.60
CA GLN A 209 33.28 18.37 40.08
C GLN A 209 33.88 17.13 39.43
N PHE A 210 34.68 17.35 38.39
CA PHE A 210 35.37 16.26 37.70
C PHE A 210 36.78 16.68 37.32
N GLU A 211 37.74 15.79 37.52
CA GLU A 211 39.11 15.92 37.02
C GLU A 211 39.56 14.57 36.47
N GLY A 212 39.96 14.53 35.20
CA GLY A 212 40.38 13.29 34.55
C GLY A 212 41.42 13.51 33.45
N MET A 213 42.44 12.66 33.41
CA MET A 213 43.52 12.67 32.40
C MET A 213 43.05 12.08 31.06
N LEU A 214 42.15 12.78 30.39
CA LEU A 214 41.41 12.28 29.23
C LEU A 214 41.89 12.85 27.89
N LEU A 215 42.37 14.10 27.87
CA LEU A 215 42.80 14.74 26.64
C LEU A 215 44.16 14.16 26.23
N VAL A 216 44.34 13.79 24.97
CA VAL A 216 45.56 13.17 24.45
C VAL A 216 46.10 14.01 23.29
N THR A 217 47.33 14.49 23.42
CA THR A 217 48.00 15.25 22.35
C THR A 217 48.48 14.33 21.23
N ASP A 218 48.87 14.91 20.09
CA ASP A 218 49.42 14.14 18.96
C ASP A 218 50.71 13.37 19.37
N ASP A 219 51.44 13.86 20.37
CA ASP A 219 52.61 13.21 21.01
C ASP A 219 52.22 12.17 22.09
N GLN A 220 50.95 11.77 22.17
CA GLN A 220 50.40 10.80 23.14
C GLN A 220 50.51 11.22 24.61
N ILE A 221 50.65 12.53 24.89
CA ILE A 221 50.70 13.06 26.25
C ILE A 221 49.27 13.27 26.76
N LYS A 222 48.97 12.76 27.95
CA LYS A 222 47.68 12.95 28.62
C LYS A 222 47.64 14.28 29.36
N LEU A 223 46.58 15.06 29.13
CA LEU A 223 46.29 16.32 29.80
C LEU A 223 44.98 16.19 30.60
N PRO A 224 44.87 16.88 31.76
CA PRO A 224 43.68 16.83 32.58
C PRO A 224 42.56 17.68 31.97
N ILE A 225 41.35 17.15 32.02
CA ILE A 225 40.11 17.90 31.82
C ILE A 225 39.52 18.17 33.19
N VAL A 226 39.25 19.45 33.47
CA VAL A 226 38.72 19.91 34.74
C VAL A 226 37.33 20.52 34.52
N HIS A 227 36.35 20.04 35.27
CA HIS A 227 35.00 20.60 35.34
C HIS A 227 34.78 21.21 36.71
N ALA A 228 34.51 22.51 36.74
CA ALA A 228 34.22 23.25 37.96
C ALA A 228 32.84 22.90 38.52
N ALA A 229 32.64 23.16 39.83
CA ALA A 229 31.41 22.86 40.56
C ALA A 229 30.16 23.37 39.83
N SER A 230 29.48 22.46 39.13
CA SER A 230 28.24 22.74 38.40
C SER A 230 27.61 21.44 37.88
N PRO A 231 26.29 21.42 37.65
CA PRO A 231 25.63 20.29 37.00
C PRO A 231 26.25 20.02 35.62
N LEU A 232 26.38 18.76 35.25
CA LEU A 232 26.96 18.35 33.97
C LEU A 232 26.07 18.76 32.78
N PHE A 233 24.75 18.55 32.90
CA PHE A 233 23.76 18.86 31.86
C PHE A 233 22.86 20.03 32.25
N ASP A 234 22.43 20.80 31.26
CA ASP A 234 21.50 21.91 31.44
C ASP A 234 20.10 21.43 31.79
N LEU A 235 19.57 20.47 31.03
CA LEU A 235 18.33 19.75 31.30
C LEU A 235 18.49 18.25 31.07
N VAL A 236 17.79 17.47 31.88
CA VAL A 236 17.76 16.00 31.80
C VAL A 236 16.32 15.55 31.65
N TYR A 237 16.01 14.94 30.52
CA TYR A 237 14.72 14.36 30.19
C TYR A 237 14.77 12.86 30.43
N LEU A 238 13.85 12.36 31.25
CA LEU A 238 13.63 10.93 31.44
C LEU A 238 12.34 10.55 30.70
N LEU A 239 12.46 9.63 29.74
CA LEU A 239 11.36 9.19 28.87
C LEU A 239 11.21 7.67 28.96
N SER A 240 10.02 7.23 29.37
CA SER A 240 9.62 5.83 29.50
C SER A 240 8.76 5.39 28.31
N ASP A 241 8.65 4.10 28.04
CA ASP A 241 7.61 3.53 27.16
C ASP A 241 6.23 3.44 27.85
N LYS A 242 6.18 3.79 29.14
CA LYS A 242 4.99 3.85 29.95
C LYS A 242 4.58 5.30 30.22
N ASN A 243 3.33 5.63 29.96
CA ASN A 243 2.81 6.97 30.24
C ASN A 243 2.43 7.18 31.72
N GLU A 244 2.06 8.41 32.08
CA GLU A 244 1.68 8.76 33.45
C GLU A 244 0.43 8.01 33.96
N HIS A 245 -0.46 7.58 33.05
CA HIS A 245 -1.63 6.74 33.34
C HIS A 245 -1.26 5.27 33.58
N GLY A 246 0.00 4.90 33.37
CA GLY A 246 0.51 3.55 33.53
C GLY A 246 0.21 2.61 32.36
N MET A 247 -0.23 3.15 31.23
CA MET A 247 -0.49 2.42 29.99
C MET A 247 0.78 2.33 29.15
N PHE A 248 0.93 1.20 28.46
CA PHE A 248 1.95 1.03 27.42
C PHE A 248 1.33 1.37 26.07
N ASP A 249 2.06 2.11 25.24
CA ASP A 249 1.68 2.29 23.84
C ASP A 249 2.14 1.05 23.05
N ASP A 250 1.20 0.15 22.77
CA ASP A 250 1.49 -1.14 22.13
C ASP A 250 1.91 -1.00 20.65
N ASP A 251 1.51 0.09 19.98
CA ASP A 251 1.79 0.33 18.55
C ASP A 251 3.03 1.22 18.33
N ALA A 252 3.25 2.23 19.18
CA ALA A 252 4.39 3.16 19.03
C ALA A 252 5.65 2.73 19.80
N GLY A 253 5.52 1.99 20.91
CA GLY A 253 6.64 1.58 21.75
C GLY A 253 7.58 2.75 22.09
N MET A 254 8.88 2.59 21.81
CA MET A 254 9.90 3.64 22.03
C MET A 254 9.93 4.73 20.95
N LYS A 255 9.22 4.56 19.83
CA LYS A 255 9.31 5.50 18.69
C LYS A 255 8.81 6.88 19.06
N ALA A 256 7.74 6.97 19.84
CA ALA A 256 7.20 8.23 20.32
C ALA A 256 8.24 9.02 21.16
N ASN A 257 9.10 8.33 21.93
CA ASN A 257 10.20 8.98 22.65
C ASN A 257 11.24 9.59 21.70
N TYR A 258 11.49 8.96 20.55
CA TYR A 258 12.40 9.49 19.54
C TYR A 258 11.81 10.72 18.85
N ASP A 259 10.51 10.74 18.59
CA ASP A 259 9.80 11.91 18.07
C ASP A 259 9.80 13.07 19.08
N ILE A 260 9.63 12.78 20.37
CA ILE A 260 9.77 13.76 21.46
C ILE A 260 11.17 14.40 21.43
N ILE A 261 12.24 13.61 21.30
CA ILE A 261 13.61 14.12 21.23
C ILE A 261 13.77 15.08 20.04
N CYS A 262 13.24 14.73 18.87
CA CYS A 262 13.31 15.58 17.68
C CYS A 262 12.56 16.91 17.91
N ASN A 263 11.28 16.85 18.31
CA ASN A 263 10.43 18.03 18.50
C ASN A 263 10.93 18.93 19.64
N MET A 264 11.49 18.37 20.72
CA MET A 264 12.11 19.14 21.80
C MET A 264 13.34 19.93 21.34
N ASN A 265 14.21 19.31 20.52
CA ASN A 265 15.39 19.99 19.99
C ASN A 265 15.02 21.06 18.95
N LEU A 266 13.96 20.83 18.16
CA LEU A 266 13.40 21.84 17.27
C LEU A 266 12.87 23.04 18.06
N LEU A 267 12.03 22.80 19.08
CA LEU A 267 11.46 23.85 19.93
C LEU A 267 12.55 24.72 20.58
N LYS A 268 13.65 24.11 21.03
CA LYS A 268 14.78 24.79 21.66
C LYS A 268 15.66 25.58 20.69
N ASN A 269 15.73 25.16 19.43
CA ASN A 269 16.74 25.61 18.49
C ASN A 269 16.15 26.21 17.21
N ARG A 270 14.87 26.59 17.21
CA ARG A 270 14.22 27.26 16.08
C ARG A 270 14.66 28.72 15.94
N LYS A 271 14.42 29.28 14.76
CA LYS A 271 14.50 30.72 14.52
C LYS A 271 13.18 31.37 14.96
N ILE A 272 13.26 32.31 15.90
CA ILE A 272 12.11 33.12 16.33
C ILE A 272 11.86 34.17 15.24
N ILE A 273 10.62 34.26 14.74
CA ILE A 273 10.19 35.27 13.77
C ILE A 273 9.20 36.20 14.49
N ASP A 274 9.64 37.42 14.80
CA ASP A 274 8.92 38.36 15.67
C ASP A 274 7.48 38.71 15.19
N GLU A 275 7.20 38.65 13.88
CA GLU A 275 5.90 39.05 13.29
C GLU A 275 4.71 38.16 13.73
N PHE A 276 4.93 36.87 13.97
CA PHE A 276 3.87 35.92 14.36
C PHE A 276 3.78 35.71 15.89
N ASP A 277 4.79 36.17 16.64
CA ASP A 277 5.08 35.71 18.00
C ASP A 277 4.56 36.63 19.12
N HIS A 278 4.15 37.87 18.82
CA HIS A 278 3.72 38.82 19.85
C HIS A 278 2.39 38.46 20.55
N ARG A 279 1.65 37.47 20.05
CA ARG A 279 0.35 37.04 20.62
C ARG A 279 0.41 35.73 21.43
N HIS A 280 1.52 34.99 21.37
CA HIS A 280 1.63 33.65 21.97
C HIS A 280 2.90 33.49 22.81
N GLU A 281 2.87 32.62 23.81
CA GLU A 281 4.01 32.47 24.72
C GLU A 281 5.09 31.57 24.12
N ASN A 282 6.25 32.17 23.88
CA ASN A 282 7.42 31.49 23.32
C ASN A 282 8.12 30.55 24.30
N TYR A 283 8.65 29.42 23.82
CA TYR A 283 9.52 28.57 24.64
C TYR A 283 10.83 29.30 24.97
N ASN A 284 11.17 29.33 26.26
CA ASN A 284 12.45 29.85 26.73
C ASN A 284 13.05 28.84 27.71
N ASN A 285 14.18 28.25 27.30
CA ASN A 285 14.87 27.21 28.07
C ASN A 285 15.30 27.71 29.47
N GLN A 286 15.77 28.95 29.59
CA GLN A 286 16.16 29.51 30.89
C GLN A 286 14.96 29.71 31.82
N HIS A 287 13.83 30.15 31.25
CA HIS A 287 12.58 30.29 32.00
C HIS A 287 12.09 28.95 32.51
N PHE A 288 12.00 27.94 31.63
CA PHE A 288 11.61 26.58 32.02
C PHE A 288 12.51 26.04 33.14
N ARG A 289 13.84 26.16 32.99
CA ARG A 289 14.82 25.72 33.99
C ARG A 289 14.64 26.40 35.36
N GLN A 290 14.33 27.68 35.39
CA GLN A 290 14.08 28.42 36.64
C GLN A 290 12.78 27.96 37.33
N HIS A 291 11.75 27.63 36.56
CA HIS A 291 10.45 27.23 37.10
C HIS A 291 10.44 25.79 37.62
N ILE A 292 11.19 24.87 36.98
CA ILE A 292 11.31 23.49 37.47
C ILE A 292 12.20 23.36 38.72
N GLN A 293 13.04 24.36 39.03
CA GLN A 293 13.93 24.34 40.19
C GLN A 293 13.64 25.51 41.15
N PRO A 294 12.53 25.47 41.91
CA PRO A 294 12.25 26.47 42.95
C PRO A 294 13.35 26.50 44.01
N ALA A 295 13.54 27.67 44.64
CA ALA A 295 14.58 27.88 45.65
C ALA A 295 14.46 26.93 46.87
N GLU A 296 13.28 26.36 47.10
CA GLU A 296 12.97 25.46 48.22
C GLU A 296 13.33 23.99 47.94
N THR A 297 13.50 23.59 46.67
CA THR A 297 13.81 22.21 46.30
C THR A 297 15.28 21.89 46.56
N LYS A 298 15.53 20.91 47.45
CA LYS A 298 16.88 20.37 47.71
C LYS A 298 17.14 19.19 46.79
N GLY A 299 18.14 19.31 45.92
CA GLY A 299 18.58 18.23 45.02
C GLY A 299 18.34 18.54 43.54
N PRO A 300 18.81 17.66 42.64
CA PRO A 300 18.56 17.76 41.22
C PRO A 300 17.08 17.52 40.89
N VAL A 301 16.63 18.10 39.79
CA VAL A 301 15.27 17.98 39.26
C VAL A 301 15.33 17.52 37.82
N TYR A 302 14.34 16.75 37.41
CA TYR A 302 14.25 16.14 36.09
C TYR A 302 13.03 16.64 35.33
N SER A 303 13.03 16.37 34.04
CA SER A 303 11.93 16.68 33.14
C SER A 303 11.50 15.45 32.36
N SER A 304 10.29 15.47 31.84
CA SER A 304 9.75 14.48 30.93
C SER A 304 8.83 15.19 29.94
N ALA A 305 8.40 14.49 28.91
CA ALA A 305 7.54 15.04 27.88
C ALA A 305 6.58 13.98 27.36
N GLY A 306 5.49 14.43 26.75
CA GLY A 306 4.51 13.62 26.05
C GLY A 306 4.21 14.26 24.70
N LEU A 307 4.02 13.45 23.67
CA LEU A 307 3.77 13.94 22.32
C LEU A 307 2.58 13.21 21.72
N SER A 308 1.62 13.97 21.23
CA SER A 308 0.55 13.47 20.39
C SER A 308 0.72 14.01 18.98
N ILE A 309 0.67 13.12 18.00
CA ILE A 309 0.69 13.46 16.58
C ILE A 309 -0.62 12.97 15.99
N VAL A 310 -1.41 13.89 15.45
CA VAL A 310 -2.61 13.58 14.69
C VAL A 310 -2.35 14.00 13.25
N LYS A 311 -2.17 13.01 12.38
CA LYS A 311 -1.99 13.21 10.94
C LYS A 311 -3.14 12.59 10.16
N ARG A 312 -3.44 13.19 9.01
CA ARG A 312 -4.28 12.61 7.98
C ARG A 312 -3.71 11.24 7.59
N PRO A 313 -4.51 10.16 7.60
CA PRO A 313 -4.02 8.83 7.28
C PRO A 313 -3.84 8.66 5.77
N ASN A 314 -2.87 9.38 5.20
CA ASN A 314 -2.62 9.49 3.75
C ASN A 314 -2.39 8.13 3.09
N GLN A 315 -1.74 7.20 3.79
CA GLN A 315 -1.51 5.84 3.30
C GLN A 315 -2.82 5.07 3.10
N ALA A 316 -3.71 5.11 4.10
CA ALA A 316 -5.02 4.47 4.02
C ALA A 316 -5.87 5.11 2.91
N ILE A 317 -5.84 6.44 2.81
CA ILE A 317 -6.54 7.21 1.76
C ILE A 317 -6.07 6.77 0.37
N ALA A 318 -4.77 6.74 0.13
CA ALA A 318 -4.21 6.37 -1.18
C ALA A 318 -4.63 4.97 -1.61
N LEU A 319 -4.62 4.01 -0.68
CA LEU A 319 -5.02 2.62 -0.95
C LEU A 319 -6.53 2.49 -1.17
N THR A 320 -7.34 3.21 -0.40
CA THR A 320 -8.81 3.25 -0.58
C THR A 320 -9.16 3.86 -1.93
N VAL A 321 -8.58 4.99 -2.30
CA VAL A 321 -8.80 5.64 -3.60
C VAL A 321 -8.42 4.72 -4.76
N LEU A 322 -7.26 4.06 -4.69
CA LEU A 322 -6.83 3.10 -5.71
C LEU A 322 -7.80 1.92 -5.84
N SER A 323 -8.25 1.37 -4.71
CA SER A 323 -9.21 0.25 -4.66
C SER A 323 -10.57 0.64 -5.26
N GLN A 324 -11.07 1.84 -4.93
CA GLN A 324 -12.35 2.32 -5.46
C GLN A 324 -12.27 2.68 -6.94
N PHE A 325 -11.19 3.35 -7.38
CA PHE A 325 -10.96 3.64 -8.79
C PHE A 325 -10.90 2.35 -9.63
N TYR A 326 -10.18 1.33 -9.14
CA TYR A 326 -10.14 0.02 -9.78
C TYR A 326 -11.54 -0.60 -9.89
N ARG A 327 -12.31 -0.60 -8.79
CA ARG A 327 -13.67 -1.15 -8.76
C ARG A 327 -14.60 -0.43 -9.74
N GLN A 328 -14.50 0.89 -9.87
CA GLN A 328 -15.31 1.66 -10.81
C GLN A 328 -15.02 1.25 -12.26
N VAL A 329 -13.75 1.12 -12.63
CA VAL A 329 -13.37 0.69 -13.98
C VAL A 329 -13.91 -0.71 -14.28
N MET A 330 -13.82 -1.62 -13.31
CA MET A 330 -14.35 -2.97 -13.44
C MET A 330 -15.89 -3.00 -13.50
N SER A 331 -16.59 -2.11 -12.78
CA SER A 331 -18.04 -2.03 -12.84
C SER A 331 -18.53 -1.52 -14.21
N VAL A 332 -17.84 -0.53 -14.80
CA VAL A 332 -18.12 -0.06 -16.17
C VAL A 332 -17.93 -1.18 -17.19
N LEU A 333 -16.84 -1.96 -17.11
CA LEU A 333 -16.63 -3.14 -17.97
C LEU A 333 -17.73 -4.18 -17.80
N SER A 334 -18.19 -4.40 -16.57
CA SER A 334 -19.26 -5.36 -16.32
C SER A 334 -20.60 -4.91 -16.90
N ALA A 335 -20.90 -3.61 -16.83
CA ALA A 335 -22.11 -3.04 -17.40
C ALA A 335 -22.14 -3.14 -18.94
N GLN A 336 -20.98 -3.05 -19.59
CA GLN A 336 -20.85 -3.20 -21.04
C GLN A 336 -21.17 -4.62 -21.55
N SER A 337 -21.21 -5.63 -20.69
CA SER A 337 -21.59 -7.00 -21.09
C SER A 337 -23.07 -7.16 -21.43
N GLN A 338 -23.92 -6.20 -21.03
CA GLN A 338 -25.37 -6.20 -21.21
C GLN A 338 -25.76 -5.69 -22.61
N VAL A 339 -25.33 -6.40 -23.65
CA VAL A 339 -25.65 -6.10 -25.06
C VAL A 339 -26.78 -7.00 -25.56
N GLU A 340 -27.54 -6.52 -26.56
CA GLU A 340 -28.55 -7.34 -27.23
C GLU A 340 -27.95 -8.60 -27.85
N LYS A 341 -28.62 -9.74 -27.65
CA LYS A 341 -28.20 -11.07 -28.13
C LYS A 341 -27.90 -11.14 -29.63
N ARG A 342 -28.60 -10.35 -30.43
CA ARG A 342 -28.40 -10.28 -31.89
C ARG A 342 -27.00 -9.77 -32.26
N VAL A 343 -26.53 -8.73 -31.59
CA VAL A 343 -25.20 -8.15 -31.83
C VAL A 343 -24.11 -9.15 -31.42
N ILE A 344 -24.34 -9.90 -30.34
CA ILE A 344 -23.42 -10.95 -29.89
C ILE A 344 -23.30 -12.04 -30.97
N LEU A 345 -24.41 -12.49 -31.57
CA LEU A 345 -24.38 -13.50 -32.64
C LEU A 345 -23.71 -12.99 -33.92
N GLU A 346 -23.88 -11.71 -34.25
CA GLU A 346 -23.19 -11.06 -35.36
C GLU A 346 -21.67 -11.02 -35.15
N LEU A 347 -21.21 -10.65 -33.96
CA LEU A 347 -19.78 -10.56 -33.62
C LEU A 347 -19.08 -11.92 -33.66
N PHE A 348 -19.78 -13.00 -33.29
CA PHE A 348 -19.23 -14.36 -33.38
C PHE A 348 -19.48 -15.04 -34.73
N GLN A 349 -20.10 -14.35 -35.69
CA GLN A 349 -20.49 -14.88 -37.00
C GLN A 349 -21.40 -16.13 -36.91
N LEU A 350 -22.24 -16.21 -35.87
CA LEU A 350 -23.12 -17.34 -35.58
C LEU A 350 -24.59 -17.12 -36.00
N ASN A 351 -24.85 -16.09 -36.80
CA ASN A 351 -26.16 -15.91 -37.42
C ASN A 351 -26.49 -17.10 -38.35
N SER A 352 -27.76 -17.47 -38.45
CA SER A 352 -28.24 -18.59 -39.30
C SER A 352 -27.68 -18.50 -40.72
N ASP A 353 -27.72 -17.32 -41.32
CA ASP A 353 -27.29 -17.09 -42.70
C ASP A 353 -25.77 -17.23 -42.87
N ALA A 354 -24.99 -16.88 -41.84
CA ALA A 354 -23.53 -16.99 -41.87
C ALA A 354 -23.11 -18.46 -41.74
N VAL A 355 -23.78 -19.21 -40.86
CA VAL A 355 -23.57 -20.66 -40.71
C VAL A 355 -23.96 -21.39 -41.98
N ASP A 356 -25.11 -21.08 -42.57
CA ASP A 356 -25.58 -21.74 -43.79
C ASP A 356 -24.67 -21.46 -45.00
N ARG A 357 -24.14 -20.24 -45.13
CA ARG A 357 -23.12 -19.91 -46.15
C ARG A 357 -21.83 -20.72 -45.95
N LYS A 358 -21.31 -20.83 -44.73
CA LYS A 358 -20.11 -21.64 -44.44
C LYS A 358 -20.34 -23.12 -44.73
N VAL A 359 -21.54 -23.66 -44.44
CA VAL A 359 -21.88 -25.05 -44.79
C VAL A 359 -21.96 -25.23 -46.32
N ALA A 360 -22.54 -24.27 -47.05
CA ALA A 360 -22.62 -24.32 -48.51
C ALA A 360 -21.24 -24.30 -49.18
N GLU A 361 -20.27 -23.56 -48.65
CA GLU A 361 -18.87 -23.54 -49.15
C GLU A 361 -18.15 -24.89 -48.98
N LEU A 362 -18.49 -25.62 -47.91
CA LEU A 362 -17.96 -26.95 -47.61
C LEU A 362 -18.56 -28.04 -48.51
N MET A 363 -19.76 -27.80 -49.04
CA MET A 363 -20.47 -28.73 -49.91
C MET A 363 -20.06 -28.62 -51.38
N PRO A 364 -20.13 -29.71 -52.17
CA PRO A 364 -20.16 -29.62 -53.63
C PRO A 364 -21.46 -28.98 -54.14
N SER A 365 -21.44 -28.44 -55.37
CA SER A 365 -22.62 -27.83 -55.98
C SER A 365 -23.76 -28.84 -56.15
N LYS A 366 -25.00 -28.41 -55.84
CA LYS A 366 -26.21 -29.23 -56.05
C LYS A 366 -26.39 -29.63 -57.53
N GLU A 367 -25.89 -28.80 -58.46
CA GLU A 367 -25.85 -29.08 -59.90
C GLU A 367 -25.04 -30.34 -60.25
N SER A 368 -24.07 -30.73 -59.43
CA SER A 368 -23.29 -31.96 -59.63
C SER A 368 -24.12 -33.23 -59.42
N LEU A 369 -25.33 -33.15 -58.84
CA LEU A 369 -26.26 -34.28 -58.82
C LEU A 369 -26.76 -34.63 -60.22
N GLU A 370 -26.73 -33.69 -61.18
CA GLU A 370 -27.06 -33.99 -62.58
C GLU A 370 -26.03 -34.93 -63.23
N GLU A 371 -24.79 -34.97 -62.73
CA GLU A 371 -23.74 -35.87 -63.19
C GLU A 371 -24.06 -37.34 -62.88
N MET A 372 -24.87 -37.60 -61.85
CA MET A 372 -25.37 -38.95 -61.55
C MET A 372 -26.24 -39.52 -62.67
N SER A 373 -26.85 -38.64 -63.50
CA SER A 373 -27.64 -39.07 -64.67
C SER A 373 -26.79 -39.68 -65.80
N ALA A 374 -25.47 -39.63 -65.70
CA ALA A 374 -24.52 -40.28 -66.60
C ALA A 374 -24.13 -41.71 -66.18
N LEU A 375 -24.58 -42.19 -65.01
CA LEU A 375 -24.34 -43.57 -64.55
C LEU A 375 -24.99 -44.60 -65.49
N LEU A 376 -24.27 -45.69 -65.76
CA LEU A 376 -24.75 -46.79 -66.59
C LEU A 376 -25.82 -47.58 -65.82
N SER A 377 -27.03 -47.67 -66.38
CA SER A 377 -28.14 -48.44 -65.83
C SER A 377 -28.19 -49.87 -66.38
N GLU A 378 -28.51 -50.85 -65.54
CA GLU A 378 -28.82 -52.22 -65.97
C GLU A 378 -30.18 -52.28 -66.70
N SER A 379 -30.31 -53.24 -67.63
CA SER A 379 -31.51 -53.35 -68.47
C SER A 379 -32.64 -54.11 -67.78
N VAL A 380 -33.47 -53.40 -67.02
CA VAL A 380 -34.67 -53.96 -66.35
C VAL A 380 -35.95 -53.57 -67.11
N PRO A 381 -36.89 -54.50 -67.38
CA PRO A 381 -38.13 -54.18 -68.06
C PRO A 381 -39.04 -53.26 -67.20
N LEU A 382 -39.66 -52.27 -67.85
CA LEU A 382 -40.49 -51.22 -67.22
C LEU A 382 -41.68 -51.79 -66.41
N SER A 383 -42.17 -52.98 -66.75
CA SER A 383 -43.26 -53.66 -66.04
C SER A 383 -42.85 -54.20 -64.67
N GLU A 384 -41.58 -54.55 -64.48
CA GLU A 384 -41.04 -54.99 -63.19
C GLU A 384 -40.75 -53.81 -62.28
N LEU A 385 -40.18 -52.73 -62.83
CA LEU A 385 -39.88 -51.50 -62.10
C LEU A 385 -41.12 -50.83 -61.49
N LYS A 386 -42.27 -50.91 -62.16
CA LYS A 386 -43.53 -50.32 -61.65
C LYS A 386 -44.04 -50.95 -60.36
N ARG A 387 -43.78 -52.23 -60.14
CA ARG A 387 -44.23 -52.98 -58.94
C ARG A 387 -43.28 -52.87 -57.75
N MET A 388 -42.13 -52.21 -57.94
CA MET A 388 -41.07 -52.07 -56.95
C MET A 388 -41.20 -50.73 -56.21
N SER A 389 -40.66 -50.65 -55.00
CA SER A 389 -40.43 -49.36 -54.34
C SER A 389 -39.27 -48.60 -55.00
N LEU A 390 -39.19 -47.29 -54.78
CA LEU A 390 -38.10 -46.48 -55.32
C LEU A 390 -36.70 -47.00 -54.93
N LYS A 391 -36.54 -47.55 -53.72
CA LYS A 391 -35.31 -48.21 -53.27
C LYS A 391 -34.99 -49.49 -54.03
N GLN A 392 -35.99 -50.35 -54.22
CA GLN A 392 -35.81 -51.59 -54.99
C GLN A 392 -35.52 -51.31 -56.46
N ALA A 393 -36.08 -50.23 -57.01
CA ALA A 393 -35.79 -49.76 -58.36
C ALA A 393 -34.37 -49.18 -58.48
N GLU A 394 -33.86 -48.49 -57.47
CA GLU A 394 -32.45 -48.06 -57.41
C GLU A 394 -31.50 -49.26 -57.42
N ASP A 395 -31.70 -50.20 -56.49
CA ASP A 395 -30.86 -51.40 -56.35
C ASP A 395 -30.86 -52.24 -57.64
N SER A 396 -32.01 -52.33 -58.33
CA SER A 396 -32.13 -53.10 -59.57
C SER A 396 -31.56 -52.39 -60.80
N LEU A 397 -31.53 -51.04 -60.81
CA LEU A 397 -31.05 -50.27 -61.96
C LEU A 397 -29.56 -49.94 -61.87
N TYR A 398 -29.03 -49.73 -60.66
CA TYR A 398 -27.67 -49.21 -60.45
C TYR A 398 -26.87 -50.01 -59.41
N GLY A 399 -27.50 -50.93 -58.66
CA GLY A 399 -26.85 -51.67 -57.59
C GLY A 399 -26.22 -50.73 -56.56
N GLN A 400 -24.97 -50.99 -56.18
CA GLN A 400 -24.23 -50.15 -55.23
C GLN A 400 -23.57 -48.91 -55.87
N HIS A 401 -23.58 -48.78 -57.20
CA HIS A 401 -22.77 -47.77 -57.90
C HIS A 401 -23.28 -46.35 -57.70
N ALA A 402 -24.60 -46.14 -57.66
CA ALA A 402 -25.18 -44.82 -57.39
C ALA A 402 -24.84 -44.33 -55.98
N ASN A 403 -24.92 -45.23 -55.00
CA ASN A 403 -24.61 -44.89 -53.61
C ASN A 403 -23.10 -44.68 -53.41
N ALA A 404 -22.25 -45.53 -54.02
CA ALA A 404 -20.80 -45.36 -54.00
C ALA A 404 -20.36 -44.04 -54.64
N PHE A 405 -20.97 -43.64 -55.76
CA PHE A 405 -20.70 -42.35 -56.39
C PHE A 405 -21.01 -41.18 -55.44
N PHE A 406 -22.16 -41.22 -54.76
CA PHE A 406 -22.55 -40.17 -53.81
C PHE A 406 -21.59 -40.09 -52.61
N VAL A 407 -21.20 -41.24 -52.05
CA VAL A 407 -20.25 -41.31 -50.95
C VAL A 407 -18.89 -40.72 -51.35
N ASP A 408 -18.36 -41.09 -52.52
CA ASP A 408 -17.02 -40.64 -52.94
C ASP A 408 -16.99 -39.16 -53.37
N HIS A 409 -18.02 -38.68 -54.09
CA HIS A 409 -18.02 -37.34 -54.68
C HIS A 409 -18.67 -36.27 -53.79
N PHE A 410 -19.57 -36.66 -52.88
CA PHE A 410 -20.26 -35.73 -51.98
C PHE A 410 -19.81 -35.89 -50.54
N GLU A 411 -19.99 -37.06 -49.92
CA GLU A 411 -19.69 -37.25 -48.50
C GLU A 411 -18.18 -37.10 -48.21
N GLN A 412 -17.33 -37.85 -48.92
CA GLN A 412 -15.87 -37.79 -48.74
C GLN A 412 -15.28 -36.44 -49.17
N ALA A 413 -15.83 -35.81 -50.22
CA ALA A 413 -15.37 -34.50 -50.66
C ALA A 413 -15.66 -33.41 -49.63
N ALA A 414 -16.86 -33.43 -49.04
CA ALA A 414 -17.25 -32.52 -47.99
C ALA A 414 -16.48 -32.78 -46.69
N ASP A 415 -16.29 -34.05 -46.29
CA ASP A 415 -15.49 -34.40 -45.11
C ASP A 415 -14.01 -34.00 -45.27
N LYS A 416 -13.41 -34.14 -46.46
CA LYS A 416 -12.04 -33.66 -46.74
C LYS A 416 -11.92 -32.14 -46.59
N LYS A 417 -12.88 -31.38 -47.12
CA LYS A 417 -12.94 -29.91 -46.96
C LYS A 417 -13.13 -29.52 -45.49
N PHE A 418 -14.00 -30.23 -44.76
CA PHE A 418 -14.26 -30.00 -43.34
C PHE A 418 -13.01 -30.25 -42.47
N GLN A 419 -12.25 -31.32 -42.75
CA GLN A 419 -11.00 -31.62 -42.04
C GLN A 419 -9.91 -30.57 -42.29
N GLY A 420 -9.84 -30.00 -43.49
CA GLY A 420 -8.88 -28.96 -43.85
C GLY A 420 -9.15 -27.58 -43.22
N MET A 421 -10.33 -27.37 -42.64
CA MET A 421 -10.73 -26.08 -42.06
C MET A 421 -10.05 -25.83 -40.70
N LYS A 422 -9.44 -24.65 -40.54
CA LYS A 422 -8.82 -24.19 -39.29
C LYS A 422 -9.73 -23.26 -38.50
N LEU A 423 -10.91 -23.76 -38.15
CA LEU A 423 -11.96 -22.98 -37.51
C LEU A 423 -11.50 -22.33 -36.18
N GLU A 424 -10.75 -23.07 -35.36
CA GLU A 424 -10.32 -22.61 -34.04
C GLU A 424 -9.46 -21.34 -34.14
N GLN A 425 -8.50 -21.31 -35.06
CA GLN A 425 -7.59 -20.16 -35.25
C GLN A 425 -8.30 -18.94 -35.81
N GLU A 426 -9.25 -19.14 -36.74
CA GLU A 426 -10.05 -18.05 -37.31
C GLU A 426 -10.97 -17.43 -36.26
N LEU A 427 -11.60 -18.28 -35.43
CA LEU A 427 -12.47 -17.85 -34.35
C LEU A 427 -11.68 -17.07 -33.28
N GLU A 428 -10.54 -17.61 -32.84
CA GLU A 428 -9.66 -16.98 -31.86
C GLU A 428 -9.20 -15.59 -32.34
N ALA A 429 -8.68 -15.49 -33.57
CA ALA A 429 -8.24 -14.22 -34.14
C ALA A 429 -9.39 -13.21 -34.32
N SER A 430 -10.61 -13.68 -34.64
CA SER A 430 -11.78 -12.82 -34.77
C SER A 430 -12.23 -12.28 -33.41
N ILE A 431 -12.31 -13.14 -32.39
CA ILE A 431 -12.68 -12.75 -31.03
C ILE A 431 -11.65 -11.79 -30.44
N GLU A 432 -10.36 -12.06 -30.64
CA GLU A 432 -9.30 -11.21 -30.13
C GLU A 432 -9.37 -9.80 -30.73
N ARG A 433 -9.56 -9.68 -32.06
CA ARG A 433 -9.63 -8.38 -32.74
C ARG A 433 -10.95 -7.64 -32.51
N GLN A 434 -12.08 -8.34 -32.60
CA GLN A 434 -13.40 -7.69 -32.60
C GLN A 434 -13.97 -7.46 -31.20
N ILE A 435 -13.57 -8.27 -30.22
CA ILE A 435 -14.15 -8.26 -28.87
C ILE A 435 -13.10 -7.83 -27.85
N VAL A 436 -11.99 -8.56 -27.76
CA VAL A 436 -10.98 -8.35 -26.70
C VAL A 436 -10.23 -7.03 -26.89
N GLN A 437 -9.86 -6.69 -28.13
CA GLN A 437 -9.16 -5.44 -28.46
C GLN A 437 -10.09 -4.26 -28.70
N SER A 438 -11.41 -4.48 -28.74
CA SER A 438 -12.38 -3.41 -28.95
C SER A 438 -12.60 -2.62 -27.66
N VAL A 439 -12.55 -1.30 -27.79
CA VAL A 439 -12.82 -0.33 -26.71
C VAL A 439 -14.25 -0.49 -26.14
N SER A 440 -15.18 -1.03 -26.92
CA SER A 440 -16.59 -1.12 -26.56
C SER A 440 -16.97 -2.39 -25.78
N TYR A 441 -16.18 -3.47 -25.86
CA TYR A 441 -16.56 -4.79 -25.33
C TYR A 441 -15.48 -5.39 -24.40
N GLY A 442 -14.19 -5.29 -24.75
CA GLY A 442 -13.08 -5.70 -23.87
C GLY A 442 -13.08 -7.16 -23.39
N LEU A 443 -12.17 -7.46 -22.46
CA LEU A 443 -11.93 -8.81 -21.93
C LEU A 443 -13.13 -9.39 -21.16
N TYR A 444 -13.84 -8.55 -20.39
CA TYR A 444 -14.95 -9.00 -19.54
C TYR A 444 -16.14 -9.49 -20.37
N CYS A 445 -16.48 -8.81 -21.47
CA CYS A 445 -17.56 -9.26 -22.35
C CYS A 445 -17.22 -10.59 -23.04
N ALA A 446 -15.98 -10.77 -23.49
CA ALA A 446 -15.54 -12.04 -24.09
C ALA A 446 -15.74 -13.22 -23.13
N TYR A 447 -15.43 -13.05 -21.85
CA TYR A 447 -15.68 -14.07 -20.84
C TYR A 447 -17.17 -14.27 -20.54
N ALA A 448 -17.93 -13.20 -20.34
CA ALA A 448 -19.35 -13.28 -20.01
C ALA A 448 -20.14 -14.01 -21.10
N TRP A 449 -19.88 -13.70 -22.38
CA TRP A 449 -20.61 -14.28 -23.51
C TRP A 449 -20.20 -15.73 -23.85
N THR A 450 -19.04 -16.18 -23.37
CA THR A 450 -18.54 -17.56 -23.54
C THR A 450 -18.79 -18.45 -22.32
N SER A 451 -19.27 -17.88 -21.21
CA SER A 451 -19.58 -18.62 -19.97
C SER A 451 -20.84 -19.47 -20.13
N GLU A 452 -20.83 -20.68 -19.56
CA GLU A 452 -22.04 -21.53 -19.50
C GLU A 452 -23.09 -21.02 -18.51
N GLN A 453 -22.72 -20.12 -17.59
CA GLN A 453 -23.59 -19.70 -16.48
C GLN A 453 -24.57 -18.60 -16.86
N ASP A 454 -24.35 -17.89 -17.97
CA ASP A 454 -25.22 -16.81 -18.43
C ASP A 454 -26.19 -17.34 -19.49
N GLU A 455 -27.50 -17.16 -19.30
CA GLU A 455 -28.54 -17.56 -20.26
C GLU A 455 -28.41 -16.84 -21.62
N ARG A 456 -27.73 -15.68 -21.64
CA ARG A 456 -27.44 -14.93 -22.87
C ARG A 456 -26.16 -15.39 -23.57
N SER A 457 -25.49 -16.40 -23.03
CA SER A 457 -24.28 -16.95 -23.60
C SER A 457 -24.52 -17.60 -24.96
N ILE A 458 -23.46 -17.62 -25.73
CA ILE A 458 -23.42 -18.23 -27.05
C ILE A 458 -23.45 -19.75 -26.96
N VAL A 459 -22.96 -20.30 -25.84
CA VAL A 459 -23.00 -21.73 -25.55
C VAL A 459 -24.44 -22.24 -25.52
N HIS A 460 -25.34 -21.52 -24.86
CA HIS A 460 -26.76 -21.87 -24.85
C HIS A 460 -27.40 -21.77 -26.24
N GLU A 461 -27.08 -20.72 -27.01
CA GLU A 461 -27.61 -20.58 -28.36
C GLU A 461 -27.10 -21.67 -29.30
N LEU A 462 -25.82 -22.01 -29.24
CA LEU A 462 -25.24 -23.11 -30.01
C LEU A 462 -25.89 -24.45 -29.65
N ARG A 463 -26.14 -24.72 -28.37
CA ARG A 463 -26.85 -25.92 -27.93
C ARG A 463 -28.29 -25.95 -28.44
N SER A 464 -28.98 -24.81 -28.47
CA SER A 464 -30.31 -24.69 -29.07
C SER A 464 -30.27 -24.98 -30.57
N MET A 465 -29.36 -24.34 -31.31
CA MET A 465 -29.19 -24.55 -32.75
C MET A 465 -28.82 -26.01 -33.08
N ILE A 466 -27.96 -26.65 -32.27
CA ILE A 466 -27.64 -28.09 -32.43
C ILE A 466 -28.90 -28.94 -32.23
N LYS A 467 -29.74 -28.63 -31.25
CA LYS A 467 -31.00 -29.35 -31.01
C LYS A 467 -31.98 -29.19 -32.17
N ASP A 468 -32.13 -27.95 -32.68
CA ASP A 468 -33.01 -27.66 -33.82
C ASP A 468 -32.54 -28.34 -35.10
N VAL A 469 -31.24 -28.32 -35.40
CA VAL A 469 -30.66 -29.05 -36.55
C VAL A 469 -30.80 -30.55 -36.37
N SER A 470 -30.67 -31.08 -35.15
CA SER A 470 -30.87 -32.52 -34.89
C SER A 470 -32.31 -32.94 -35.17
N ARG A 471 -33.29 -32.11 -34.80
CA ARG A 471 -34.70 -32.35 -35.14
C ARG A 471 -34.94 -32.32 -36.66
N GLN A 472 -34.39 -31.32 -37.36
CA GLN A 472 -34.49 -31.22 -38.83
C GLN A 472 -33.88 -32.44 -39.52
N LEU A 473 -32.77 -32.95 -39.00
CA LEU A 473 -32.09 -34.13 -39.51
C LEU A 473 -32.94 -35.40 -39.32
N GLU A 474 -33.58 -35.59 -38.15
CA GLU A 474 -34.52 -36.68 -37.93
C GLU A 474 -35.75 -36.60 -38.85
N GLU A 475 -36.31 -35.40 -39.03
CA GLU A 475 -37.41 -35.16 -39.97
C GLU A 475 -37.02 -35.50 -41.41
N ALA A 476 -35.83 -35.08 -41.87
CA ALA A 476 -35.32 -35.38 -43.20
C ALA A 476 -35.06 -36.89 -43.40
N ARG A 477 -34.54 -37.59 -42.37
CA ARG A 477 -34.36 -39.06 -42.41
C ARG A 477 -35.69 -39.81 -42.48
N LEU A 478 -36.70 -39.34 -41.76
CA LEU A 478 -38.06 -39.91 -41.85
C LEU A 478 -38.68 -39.67 -43.23
N GLN A 479 -38.47 -38.50 -43.82
CA GLN A 479 -38.89 -38.20 -45.19
C GLN A 479 -38.18 -39.08 -46.22
N LEU A 480 -36.87 -39.31 -46.10
CA LEU A 480 -36.14 -40.23 -46.97
C LEU A 480 -36.70 -41.65 -46.88
N LEU A 481 -36.99 -42.16 -45.68
CA LEU A 481 -37.59 -43.49 -45.49
C LEU A 481 -38.97 -43.60 -46.15
N GLN A 482 -39.77 -42.53 -46.10
CA GLN A 482 -41.07 -42.49 -46.78
C GLN A 482 -40.89 -42.49 -48.31
N VAL A 483 -39.97 -41.68 -48.84
CA VAL A 483 -39.65 -41.62 -50.27
C VAL A 483 -39.10 -42.95 -50.79
N GLU A 484 -38.22 -43.62 -50.04
CA GLU A 484 -37.69 -44.94 -50.40
C GLU A 484 -38.76 -46.03 -50.49
N GLN A 485 -39.86 -45.89 -49.75
CA GLN A 485 -41.00 -46.82 -49.70
C GLN A 485 -42.11 -46.48 -50.72
N GLU A 486 -42.06 -45.32 -51.37
CA GLU A 486 -43.04 -44.96 -52.40
C GLU A 486 -42.97 -45.95 -53.58
N PRO A 487 -44.12 -46.48 -54.06
CA PRO A 487 -44.15 -47.27 -55.28
C PRO A 487 -43.83 -46.41 -56.50
N VAL A 488 -43.07 -46.99 -57.44
CA VAL A 488 -42.67 -46.33 -58.70
C VAL A 488 -43.89 -45.91 -59.55
N GLU A 489 -45.03 -46.58 -59.39
CA GLU A 489 -46.31 -46.24 -60.04
C GLU A 489 -46.86 -44.84 -59.72
N LEU A 490 -46.50 -44.28 -58.56
CA LEU A 490 -46.93 -42.93 -58.15
C LEU A 490 -46.07 -41.82 -58.77
N GLN A 491 -44.99 -42.16 -59.48
CA GLN A 491 -44.16 -41.16 -60.15
C GLN A 491 -44.86 -40.65 -61.43
N ALA A 492 -44.77 -39.33 -61.65
CA ALA A 492 -45.43 -38.67 -62.77
C ALA A 492 -44.74 -39.00 -64.10
N PHE A 493 -45.15 -40.08 -64.76
CA PHE A 493 -44.74 -40.39 -66.13
C PHE A 493 -45.36 -39.37 -67.10
N SER A 494 -44.54 -38.62 -67.82
CA SER A 494 -45.02 -37.75 -68.90
C SER A 494 -45.73 -38.57 -69.98
N ARG A 495 -46.94 -38.13 -70.37
CA ARG A 495 -47.78 -38.80 -71.38
C ARG A 495 -47.20 -38.80 -72.80
N PHE A 496 -46.05 -38.16 -73.04
CA PHE A 496 -45.48 -37.92 -74.38
C PHE A 496 -44.31 -38.82 -74.81
N SER A 497 -43.89 -39.81 -73.99
CA SER A 497 -42.75 -40.68 -74.34
C SER A 497 -43.22 -42.05 -74.86
N PHE A 498 -42.99 -42.34 -76.14
CA PHE A 498 -43.38 -43.61 -76.79
C PHE A 498 -42.29 -44.70 -76.73
N PHE A 499 -41.08 -44.39 -76.25
CA PHE A 499 -39.96 -45.35 -76.13
C PHE A 499 -39.63 -45.65 -74.67
N ASP A 500 -39.53 -46.94 -74.31
CA ASP A 500 -39.24 -47.39 -72.93
C ASP A 500 -37.90 -46.86 -72.40
N LYS A 501 -36.89 -46.71 -73.26
CA LYS A 501 -35.59 -46.11 -72.88
C LYS A 501 -35.69 -44.64 -72.43
N GLY A 502 -36.62 -43.87 -73.00
CA GLY A 502 -36.85 -42.47 -72.61
C GLY A 502 -37.57 -42.33 -71.27
N LYS A 503 -38.48 -43.27 -70.96
CA LYS A 503 -39.17 -43.33 -69.66
C LYS A 503 -38.23 -43.73 -68.52
N ILE A 504 -37.31 -44.67 -68.77
CA ILE A 504 -36.30 -45.08 -67.78
C ILE A 504 -35.35 -43.92 -67.47
N LYS A 505 -34.95 -43.11 -68.47
CA LYS A 505 -34.10 -41.92 -68.27
C LYS A 505 -34.80 -40.77 -67.54
N GLN A 506 -36.12 -40.64 -67.70
CA GLN A 506 -36.92 -39.67 -66.93
C GLN A 506 -37.12 -40.15 -65.49
N LEU A 507 -37.36 -41.45 -65.30
CA LEU A 507 -37.46 -42.09 -64.00
C LEU A 507 -36.14 -41.98 -63.23
N SER A 508 -34.99 -42.20 -63.86
CA SER A 508 -33.69 -42.09 -63.20
C SER A 508 -33.39 -40.66 -62.75
N ARG A 509 -33.73 -39.64 -63.55
CA ARG A 509 -33.61 -38.22 -63.13
C ARG A 509 -34.50 -37.90 -61.93
N GLN A 510 -35.76 -38.36 -61.93
CA GLN A 510 -36.66 -38.15 -60.80
C GLN A 510 -36.25 -38.95 -59.55
N LEU A 511 -35.67 -40.14 -59.74
CA LEU A 511 -35.13 -40.97 -58.68
C LEU A 511 -33.91 -40.31 -58.03
N PHE A 512 -32.97 -39.80 -58.83
CA PHE A 512 -31.81 -39.06 -58.32
C PHE A 512 -32.23 -37.75 -57.62
N ASP A 513 -33.14 -36.97 -58.21
CA ASP A 513 -33.60 -35.73 -57.58
C ASP A 513 -34.35 -35.98 -56.26
N LYS A 514 -35.20 -37.01 -56.18
CA LYS A 514 -35.96 -37.31 -54.95
C LYS A 514 -35.14 -38.04 -53.88
N ILE A 515 -34.42 -39.10 -54.22
CA ILE A 515 -33.64 -39.87 -53.24
C ILE A 515 -32.35 -39.13 -52.91
N TYR A 516 -31.57 -38.76 -53.93
CA TYR A 516 -30.26 -38.15 -53.72
C TYR A 516 -30.32 -36.65 -53.44
N GLY A 517 -31.40 -35.95 -53.83
CA GLY A 517 -31.69 -34.61 -53.31
C GLY A 517 -31.98 -34.61 -51.81
N GLN A 518 -32.76 -35.59 -51.32
CA GLN A 518 -32.99 -35.78 -49.88
C GLN A 518 -31.72 -36.24 -49.14
N LYS A 519 -30.91 -37.14 -49.72
CA LYS A 519 -29.58 -37.49 -49.17
C LYS A 519 -28.64 -36.27 -49.13
N PHE A 520 -28.71 -35.38 -50.11
CA PHE A 520 -27.94 -34.13 -50.12
C PHE A 520 -28.39 -33.17 -49.01
N ASP A 521 -29.69 -33.02 -48.79
CA ASP A 521 -30.24 -32.19 -47.70
C ASP A 521 -29.88 -32.80 -46.33
N ILE A 522 -29.89 -34.13 -46.18
CA ILE A 522 -29.38 -34.83 -44.98
C ILE A 522 -27.89 -34.54 -44.78
N LEU A 523 -27.07 -34.65 -45.82
CA LEU A 523 -25.64 -34.35 -45.76
C LEU A 523 -25.38 -32.89 -45.36
N PHE A 524 -26.19 -31.95 -45.86
CA PHE A 524 -26.14 -30.54 -45.45
C PHE A 524 -26.40 -30.39 -43.94
N PHE A 525 -27.46 -31.00 -43.41
CA PHE A 525 -27.74 -30.95 -41.97
C PHE A 525 -26.68 -31.66 -41.12
N GLU A 526 -26.11 -32.77 -41.61
CA GLU A 526 -25.03 -33.49 -40.94
C GLU A 526 -23.76 -32.64 -40.83
N ILE A 527 -23.36 -31.96 -41.91
CA ILE A 527 -22.21 -31.05 -41.89
C ILE A 527 -22.51 -29.80 -41.06
N LYS A 528 -23.72 -29.25 -41.12
CA LYS A 528 -24.15 -28.14 -40.25
C LYS A 528 -24.05 -28.53 -38.78
N GLN A 529 -24.50 -29.73 -38.41
CA GLN A 529 -24.39 -30.24 -37.05
C GLN A 529 -22.92 -30.45 -36.63
N LYS A 530 -22.09 -31.04 -37.50
CA LYS A 530 -20.64 -31.20 -37.27
C LYS A 530 -19.95 -29.84 -37.05
N LEU A 531 -20.30 -28.84 -37.87
CA LEU A 531 -19.76 -27.48 -37.78
C LEU A 531 -20.15 -26.80 -36.46
N LEU A 532 -21.44 -26.84 -36.08
CA LEU A 532 -21.92 -26.26 -34.82
C LEU A 532 -21.28 -26.91 -33.60
N ARG A 533 -21.08 -28.23 -33.61
CA ARG A 533 -20.35 -28.94 -32.54
C ARG A 533 -18.89 -28.50 -32.45
N ARG A 534 -18.25 -28.25 -33.59
CA ARG A 534 -16.87 -27.76 -33.62
C ARG A 534 -16.77 -26.32 -33.13
N TYR A 535 -17.72 -25.45 -33.47
CA TYR A 535 -17.84 -24.10 -32.88
C TYR A 535 -18.00 -24.15 -31.36
N LEU A 536 -18.88 -25.03 -30.86
CA LEU A 536 -19.09 -25.21 -29.43
C LEU A 536 -17.78 -25.61 -28.72
N ALA A 537 -17.08 -26.62 -29.23
CA ALA A 537 -15.80 -27.06 -28.67
C ALA A 537 -14.71 -25.97 -28.73
N ALA A 538 -14.66 -25.21 -29.83
CA ALA A 538 -13.72 -24.10 -29.97
C ALA A 538 -13.98 -22.98 -28.94
N ILE A 539 -15.25 -22.62 -28.71
CA ILE A 539 -15.62 -21.61 -27.72
C ILE A 539 -15.34 -22.10 -26.30
N GLU A 540 -15.65 -23.36 -25.98
CA GLU A 540 -15.32 -23.96 -24.69
C GLU A 540 -13.80 -23.97 -24.43
N SER A 541 -12.99 -24.24 -25.46
CA SER A 541 -11.53 -24.16 -25.39
C SER A 541 -11.01 -22.73 -25.17
N LEU A 542 -11.64 -21.73 -25.79
CA LEU A 542 -11.27 -20.31 -25.62
C LEU A 542 -11.71 -19.73 -24.27
N HIS A 543 -12.72 -20.32 -23.62
CA HIS A 543 -13.20 -19.84 -22.34
C HIS A 543 -12.16 -20.00 -21.21
N GLN A 544 -11.38 -21.09 -21.21
CA GLN A 544 -10.35 -21.34 -20.19
C GLN A 544 -9.30 -20.22 -20.09
N PRO A 545 -8.59 -19.82 -21.15
CA PRO A 545 -7.62 -18.73 -21.07
C PRO A 545 -8.26 -17.38 -20.72
N LEU A 546 -9.53 -17.15 -21.10
CA LEU A 546 -10.25 -15.93 -20.69
C LEU A 546 -10.57 -15.93 -19.19
N ARG A 547 -10.94 -17.10 -18.64
CA ARG A 547 -11.19 -17.29 -17.22
C ARG A 547 -9.94 -17.02 -16.40
N ASP A 548 -8.80 -17.58 -16.79
CA ASP A 548 -7.52 -17.37 -16.11
C ASP A 548 -7.16 -15.87 -16.03
N LYS A 549 -7.38 -15.14 -17.14
CA LYS A 549 -7.15 -13.68 -17.19
C LYS A 549 -8.07 -12.91 -16.24
N ILE A 550 -9.34 -13.30 -16.13
CA ILE A 550 -10.28 -12.64 -15.19
C ILE A 550 -10.00 -13.01 -13.74
N GLU A 551 -9.51 -14.22 -13.47
CA GLU A 551 -9.08 -14.61 -12.13
C GLU A 551 -7.90 -13.74 -11.64
N VAL A 552 -6.98 -13.37 -12.53
CA VAL A 552 -5.94 -12.38 -12.23
C VAL A 552 -6.54 -11.02 -11.83
N THR A 553 -7.54 -10.52 -12.58
CA THR A 553 -8.19 -9.25 -12.24
C THR A 553 -8.99 -9.32 -10.93
N THR A 554 -9.61 -10.46 -10.63
CA THR A 554 -10.41 -10.66 -9.41
C THR A 554 -9.53 -10.84 -8.18
N SER A 555 -8.39 -11.53 -8.31
CA SER A 555 -7.41 -11.67 -7.24
C SER A 555 -6.76 -10.32 -6.89
N LEU A 556 -6.52 -9.46 -7.89
CA LEU A 556 -6.04 -8.10 -7.65
C LEU A 556 -7.05 -7.25 -6.88
N ASP A 557 -8.36 -7.33 -7.20
CA ASP A 557 -9.42 -6.64 -6.45
C ASP A 557 -9.43 -7.06 -4.97
N LYS A 558 -9.33 -8.38 -4.70
CA LYS A 558 -9.25 -8.90 -3.33
C LYS A 558 -8.04 -8.37 -2.59
N LEU A 559 -6.86 -8.40 -3.22
CA LEU A 559 -5.62 -7.90 -2.63
C LEU A 559 -5.73 -6.40 -2.27
N LEU A 560 -6.29 -5.58 -3.17
CA LEU A 560 -6.50 -4.14 -2.94
C LEU A 560 -7.45 -3.89 -1.77
N LYS A 561 -8.57 -4.63 -1.71
CA LYS A 561 -9.55 -4.55 -0.62
C LYS A 561 -8.96 -4.95 0.73
N GLU A 562 -8.21 -6.05 0.78
CA GLU A 562 -7.58 -6.53 2.01
C GLU A 562 -6.51 -5.55 2.51
N THR A 563 -5.65 -5.05 1.61
CA THR A 563 -4.59 -4.10 1.96
C THR A 563 -5.17 -2.75 2.41
N SER A 564 -6.22 -2.26 1.74
CA SER A 564 -6.92 -1.02 2.15
C SER A 564 -7.58 -1.19 3.52
N ARG A 565 -8.27 -2.30 3.79
CA ARG A 565 -8.89 -2.57 5.10
C ARG A 565 -7.85 -2.65 6.22
N HIS A 566 -6.74 -3.33 5.98
CA HIS A 566 -5.64 -3.42 6.94
C HIS A 566 -5.08 -2.03 7.26
N SER A 567 -4.83 -1.20 6.24
CA SER A 567 -4.31 0.15 6.44
C SER A 567 -5.31 1.07 7.15
N VAL A 568 -6.61 0.92 6.89
CA VAL A 568 -7.66 1.66 7.64
C VAL A 568 -7.73 1.20 9.10
N SER A 569 -7.57 -0.10 9.38
CA SER A 569 -7.52 -0.58 10.77
C SER A 569 -6.24 -0.15 11.51
N GLU A 570 -5.11 -0.05 10.81
CA GLU A 570 -3.88 0.52 11.38
C GLU A 570 -4.01 2.04 11.62
N ALA A 571 -4.80 2.73 10.78
CA ALA A 571 -5.15 4.12 10.97
C ALA A 571 -6.21 4.27 12.08
N ASN A 572 -5.77 4.19 13.33
CA ASN A 572 -6.41 4.60 14.59
C ASN A 572 -7.93 4.90 14.56
N ASP A 573 -8.73 4.17 15.34
CA ASP A 573 -10.21 4.08 15.31
C ASP A 573 -11.00 5.38 15.03
N TYR A 574 -10.54 6.53 15.52
CA TYR A 574 -11.20 7.82 15.29
C TYR A 574 -10.85 8.45 13.93
N LEU A 575 -9.57 8.40 13.52
CA LEU A 575 -9.10 8.97 12.26
C LEU A 575 -9.33 8.02 11.07
N GLY A 576 -9.50 6.73 11.31
CA GLY A 576 -9.88 5.74 10.29
C GLY A 576 -11.36 5.78 9.91
N ARG A 577 -12.20 6.39 10.75
CA ARG A 577 -13.66 6.37 10.61
C ARG A 577 -14.10 7.07 9.31
N ASN A 578 -15.04 6.43 8.61
CA ASN A 578 -15.65 6.90 7.36
C ASN A 578 -14.68 7.14 6.18
N ILE A 579 -13.42 6.67 6.23
CA ILE A 579 -12.49 6.76 5.08
C ILE A 579 -13.07 6.07 3.84
N PRO A 580 -13.53 4.80 3.91
CA PRO A 580 -14.07 4.13 2.73
C PRO A 580 -15.23 4.89 2.11
N GLU A 581 -16.18 5.35 2.92
CA GLU A 581 -17.41 6.01 2.49
C GLU A 581 -17.15 7.39 1.88
N TYR A 582 -16.30 8.20 2.53
CA TYR A 582 -15.97 9.54 2.02
C TYR A 582 -15.22 9.48 0.70
N TYR A 583 -14.14 8.71 0.63
CA TYR A 583 -13.31 8.66 -0.58
C TYR A 583 -13.97 7.88 -1.72
N GLU A 584 -14.94 7.00 -1.44
CA GLU A 584 -15.80 6.44 -2.49
C GLU A 584 -16.64 7.54 -3.16
N ALA A 585 -17.30 8.39 -2.38
CA ALA A 585 -18.08 9.52 -2.92
C ALA A 585 -17.20 10.54 -3.68
N VAL A 586 -16.02 10.86 -3.14
CA VAL A 586 -15.08 11.79 -3.80
C VAL A 586 -14.57 11.21 -5.12
N VAL A 587 -14.23 9.91 -5.16
CA VAL A 587 -13.77 9.26 -6.41
C VAL A 587 -14.90 9.20 -7.43
N GLU A 588 -16.14 8.91 -7.01
CA GLU A 588 -17.31 8.94 -7.88
C GLU A 588 -17.54 10.32 -8.49
N GLU A 589 -17.48 11.40 -7.70
CA GLU A 589 -17.62 12.78 -8.19
C GLU A 589 -16.54 13.13 -9.21
N ILE A 590 -15.27 12.86 -8.88
CA ILE A 590 -14.13 13.09 -9.78
C ILE A 590 -14.30 12.34 -11.10
N ILE A 591 -14.74 11.09 -11.02
CA ILE A 591 -15.00 10.25 -12.18
C ILE A 591 -16.14 10.81 -13.03
N GLN A 592 -17.26 11.21 -12.44
CA GLN A 592 -18.38 11.82 -13.17
C GLN A 592 -17.93 13.08 -13.92
N ASP A 593 -17.09 13.89 -13.28
CA ASP A 593 -16.47 15.07 -13.86
C ASP A 593 -15.57 14.75 -15.06
N LEU A 594 -14.74 13.69 -14.94
CA LEU A 594 -13.88 13.21 -16.02
C LEU A 594 -14.72 12.66 -17.19
N GLN A 595 -15.77 11.89 -16.90
CA GLN A 595 -16.71 11.37 -17.89
C GLN A 595 -17.45 12.50 -18.62
N ALA A 596 -17.88 13.54 -17.91
CA ALA A 596 -18.54 14.70 -18.50
C ALA A 596 -17.62 15.49 -19.44
N LYS A 597 -16.33 15.62 -19.09
CA LYS A 597 -15.34 16.37 -19.89
C LYS A 597 -14.78 15.58 -21.08
N ARG A 598 -14.63 14.26 -20.95
CA ARG A 598 -13.84 13.44 -21.89
C ARG A 598 -14.63 12.27 -22.51
N GLY A 599 -15.87 12.05 -22.10
CA GLY A 599 -16.74 10.97 -22.59
C GLY A 599 -16.71 9.72 -21.71
N THR A 600 -17.70 8.85 -21.87
CA THR A 600 -17.93 7.67 -21.02
C THR A 600 -16.85 6.59 -21.13
N PHE A 601 -16.09 6.56 -22.23
CA PHE A 601 -15.08 5.53 -22.52
C PHE A 601 -13.64 6.00 -22.30
N PHE A 602 -13.43 7.16 -21.67
CA PHE A 602 -12.09 7.74 -21.51
C PHE A 602 -11.08 6.78 -20.84
N TYR A 603 -11.54 5.90 -19.94
CA TYR A 603 -10.67 4.93 -19.25
C TYR A 603 -9.82 4.08 -20.20
N PHE A 604 -10.34 3.74 -21.36
CA PHE A 604 -9.75 2.79 -22.30
C PHE A 604 -8.83 3.45 -23.33
N GLU A 605 -8.66 4.77 -23.31
CA GLU A 605 -7.66 5.43 -24.14
C GLU A 605 -6.25 5.11 -23.61
N ASP A 606 -5.27 4.98 -24.50
CA ASP A 606 -3.87 4.67 -24.17
C ASP A 606 -3.23 5.67 -23.21
N ARG A 607 -3.81 6.87 -23.06
CA ARG A 607 -3.36 7.88 -22.09
C ARG A 607 -3.76 7.54 -20.64
N TYR A 608 -4.83 6.78 -20.42
CA TYR A 608 -5.31 6.37 -19.10
C TYR A 608 -5.00 4.88 -18.87
N VAL A 609 -6.00 4.03 -18.68
CA VAL A 609 -5.76 2.61 -18.40
C VAL A 609 -5.40 1.87 -19.69
N GLY A 610 -5.98 2.25 -20.84
CA GLY A 610 -5.73 1.57 -22.11
C GLY A 610 -6.40 0.19 -22.16
N ASN A 611 -5.83 -0.72 -22.96
CA ASN A 611 -6.37 -2.07 -23.11
C ASN A 611 -5.99 -2.99 -21.92
N ILE A 612 -6.98 -3.29 -21.09
CA ILE A 612 -6.82 -4.16 -19.91
C ILE A 612 -6.39 -5.59 -20.31
N ALA A 613 -6.84 -6.11 -21.46
CA ALA A 613 -6.43 -7.44 -21.91
C ALA A 613 -4.94 -7.51 -22.21
N ALA A 614 -4.36 -6.44 -22.78
CA ALA A 614 -2.93 -6.35 -23.04
C ALA A 614 -2.14 -6.30 -21.72
N LEU A 615 -2.61 -5.49 -20.76
CA LEU A 615 -1.97 -5.37 -19.44
C LEU A 615 -2.04 -6.67 -18.62
N VAL A 616 -3.14 -7.41 -18.70
CA VAL A 616 -3.26 -8.71 -18.02
C VAL A 616 -2.33 -9.76 -18.63
N ASN A 617 -2.07 -9.71 -19.95
CA ASN A 617 -1.09 -10.59 -20.59
C ASN A 617 0.35 -10.30 -20.13
N GLU A 618 0.67 -9.05 -19.80
CA GLU A 618 1.98 -8.66 -19.24
C GLU A 618 2.11 -9.03 -17.75
N GLY A 619 0.98 -9.15 -17.05
CA GLY A 619 0.86 -9.67 -15.69
C GLY A 619 0.18 -8.71 -14.71
N ALA A 620 -0.21 -9.24 -13.54
CA ALA A 620 -0.92 -8.49 -12.50
C ALA A 620 -0.17 -7.23 -12.03
N GLU A 621 1.17 -7.26 -12.03
CA GLU A 621 1.99 -6.11 -11.61
C GLU A 621 1.96 -4.96 -12.63
N ALA A 622 1.93 -5.27 -13.93
CA ALA A 622 1.82 -4.26 -14.98
C ALA A 622 0.49 -3.52 -14.90
N LEU A 623 -0.60 -4.28 -14.70
CA LEU A 623 -1.94 -3.74 -14.46
C LEU A 623 -1.94 -2.79 -13.24
N LEU A 624 -1.43 -3.26 -12.10
CA LEU A 624 -1.37 -2.47 -10.87
C LEU A 624 -0.57 -1.16 -11.05
N ASN A 625 0.61 -1.24 -11.68
CA ASN A 625 1.45 -0.06 -11.94
C ASN A 625 0.72 0.97 -12.80
N ARG A 626 -0.04 0.51 -13.79
CA ARG A 626 -0.79 1.41 -14.66
C ARG A 626 -1.90 2.14 -13.90
N PHE A 627 -2.65 1.44 -13.06
CA PHE A 627 -3.66 2.06 -12.19
C PHE A 627 -3.06 3.07 -11.22
N ILE A 628 -1.90 2.76 -10.62
CA ILE A 628 -1.15 3.69 -9.75
C ILE A 628 -0.76 4.97 -10.52
N GLU A 629 -0.25 4.83 -11.75
CA GLU A 629 0.16 5.95 -12.58
C GLU A 629 -1.02 6.88 -12.92
N VAL A 630 -2.17 6.31 -13.29
CA VAL A 630 -3.39 7.07 -13.61
C VAL A 630 -3.93 7.79 -12.37
N CYS A 631 -3.98 7.13 -11.21
CA CYS A 631 -4.41 7.77 -9.97
C CYS A 631 -3.55 8.98 -9.63
N ARG A 632 -2.22 8.88 -9.79
CA ARG A 632 -1.28 10.00 -9.57
C ARG A 632 -1.48 11.16 -10.52
N LYS A 633 -1.70 10.89 -11.81
CA LYS A 633 -1.76 11.93 -12.84
C LYS A 633 -3.13 12.61 -12.95
N GLU A 634 -4.21 11.89 -12.67
CA GLU A 634 -5.56 12.36 -13.01
C GLU A 634 -6.48 12.44 -11.79
N VAL A 635 -6.29 11.63 -10.73
CA VAL A 635 -7.19 11.64 -9.55
C VAL A 635 -6.65 12.56 -8.44
N PHE A 636 -5.40 12.36 -7.99
CA PHE A 636 -4.83 13.15 -6.88
C PHE A 636 -4.53 14.62 -7.23
N VAL A 637 -4.73 15.03 -8.48
CA VAL A 637 -4.58 16.44 -8.90
C VAL A 637 -5.76 17.30 -8.45
N TYR A 638 -6.89 16.68 -8.10
CA TYR A 638 -8.12 17.36 -7.74
C TYR A 638 -8.05 18.10 -6.38
N PRO A 639 -8.78 19.22 -6.21
CA PRO A 639 -8.72 20.06 -5.00
C PRO A 639 -9.09 19.34 -3.70
N GLN A 640 -9.95 18.31 -3.75
CA GLN A 640 -10.37 17.52 -2.59
C GLN A 640 -9.18 16.86 -1.87
N PHE A 641 -8.10 16.54 -2.60
CA PHE A 641 -6.88 16.01 -1.98
C PHE A 641 -5.97 17.09 -1.39
N ARG A 642 -6.22 18.37 -1.70
CA ARG A 642 -5.48 19.55 -1.23
C ARG A 642 -6.20 20.35 -0.16
N GLN A 643 -7.35 19.88 0.31
CA GLN A 643 -8.07 20.48 1.44
C GLN A 643 -7.21 20.45 2.72
N SER A 644 -7.52 21.35 3.65
CA SER A 644 -6.93 21.34 4.99
C SER A 644 -7.35 20.06 5.74
N PHE A 645 -6.52 19.62 6.69
CA PHE A 645 -6.83 18.48 7.56
C PHE A 645 -8.18 18.65 8.27
N GLU A 646 -8.51 19.86 8.72
CA GLU A 646 -9.73 20.14 9.47
C GLU A 646 -10.98 20.04 8.61
N ASP A 647 -10.94 20.64 7.41
CA ASP A 647 -12.07 20.62 6.48
C ASP A 647 -12.35 19.19 6.00
N GLU A 648 -11.31 18.44 5.64
CA GLU A 648 -11.46 17.03 5.24
C GLU A 648 -11.97 16.16 6.37
N LEU A 649 -11.46 16.34 7.60
CA LEU A 649 -11.91 15.58 8.76
C LEU A 649 -13.39 15.83 9.04
N LEU A 650 -13.85 17.09 8.90
CA LEU A 650 -15.24 17.45 9.10
C LEU A 650 -16.17 16.90 8.02
N GLU A 651 -15.77 17.01 6.75
CA GLU A 651 -16.53 16.45 5.63
C GLU A 651 -16.68 14.94 5.83
N ARG A 652 -15.56 14.25 6.11
CA ARG A 652 -15.51 12.81 6.38
C ARG A 652 -16.34 12.37 7.59
N ALA A 653 -16.31 13.12 8.69
CA ALA A 653 -17.08 12.81 9.89
C ALA A 653 -18.60 12.82 9.60
N ASN A 654 -19.05 13.66 8.67
CA ASN A 654 -20.46 13.89 8.38
C ASN A 654 -21.02 13.12 7.17
N VAL A 655 -20.20 12.38 6.41
CA VAL A 655 -20.63 11.65 5.19
C VAL A 655 -21.77 10.65 5.44
N THR A 656 -21.78 10.00 6.59
CA THR A 656 -22.76 8.95 6.90
C THR A 656 -24.07 9.49 7.48
N VAL A 657 -24.16 10.81 7.75
CA VAL A 657 -25.38 11.43 8.29
C VAL A 657 -26.39 11.63 7.18
N ARG A 658 -27.49 10.86 7.22
CA ARG A 658 -28.59 10.99 6.27
C ARG A 658 -29.30 12.33 6.45
N TYR A 659 -29.87 12.86 5.37
CA TYR A 659 -30.58 14.15 5.34
C TYR A 659 -31.77 14.25 6.32
N GLU A 660 -32.27 13.10 6.80
CA GLU A 660 -33.36 12.97 7.78
C GLU A 660 -32.88 13.13 9.24
N ASP A 661 -31.59 12.89 9.52
CA ASP A 661 -30.96 12.91 10.86
C ASP A 661 -30.12 14.18 11.10
N LYS A 662 -30.64 15.36 10.72
CA LYS A 662 -29.93 16.65 10.85
C LYS A 662 -29.49 17.00 12.28
N GLY A 663 -30.03 16.35 13.29
CA GLY A 663 -29.63 16.51 14.70
C GLY A 663 -28.34 15.75 15.09
N ASN A 664 -27.84 14.86 14.24
CA ASN A 664 -26.61 14.07 14.47
C ASN A 664 -25.42 14.56 13.63
N VAL A 665 -25.55 15.73 12.96
CA VAL A 665 -24.42 16.37 12.27
C VAL A 665 -23.44 16.86 13.32
N LEU A 666 -22.20 16.37 13.26
CA LEU A 666 -21.14 16.79 14.16
C LEU A 666 -20.79 18.24 13.82
N SER A 667 -20.98 19.13 14.80
CA SER A 667 -20.59 20.53 14.65
C SER A 667 -19.06 20.66 14.64
N LYS A 668 -18.55 21.75 14.03
CA LYS A 668 -17.12 22.10 14.10
C LYS A 668 -16.61 22.13 15.54
N GLU A 669 -17.39 22.69 16.47
CA GLU A 669 -17.02 22.82 17.88
C GLU A 669 -16.92 21.46 18.60
N GLU A 670 -17.84 20.53 18.33
CA GLU A 670 -17.79 19.18 18.89
C GLU A 670 -16.59 18.39 18.36
N LEU A 671 -16.32 18.47 17.04
CA LEU A 671 -15.17 17.83 16.42
C LEU A 671 -13.85 18.36 17.03
N TYR A 672 -13.73 19.69 17.16
CA TYR A 672 -12.55 20.31 17.75
C TYR A 672 -12.41 19.99 19.25
N ARG A 673 -13.51 19.85 19.98
CA ARG A 673 -13.48 19.42 21.38
C ARG A 673 -12.98 17.98 21.51
N ASP A 674 -13.51 17.06 20.70
CA ASP A 674 -13.09 15.66 20.71
C ASP A 674 -11.62 15.52 20.31
N LEU A 675 -11.20 16.23 19.25
CA LEU A 675 -9.80 16.26 18.81
C LEU A 675 -8.87 16.82 19.90
N TYR A 676 -9.29 17.87 20.62
CA TYR A 676 -8.52 18.43 21.73
C TYR A 676 -8.36 17.44 22.89
N ILE A 677 -9.43 16.75 23.28
CA ILE A 677 -9.39 15.73 24.34
C ILE A 677 -8.45 14.60 23.94
N GLN A 678 -8.53 14.09 22.71
CA GLN A 678 -7.63 13.04 22.22
C GLN A 678 -6.17 13.49 22.16
N LEU A 679 -5.91 14.72 21.72
CA LEU A 679 -4.57 15.29 21.71
C LEU A 679 -4.01 15.41 23.13
N GLU A 680 -4.82 15.80 24.11
CA GLU A 680 -4.41 15.89 25.51
C GLU A 680 -4.15 14.51 26.13
N GLU A 681 -5.06 13.55 25.98
CA GLU A 681 -4.92 12.20 26.55
C GLU A 681 -3.70 11.47 25.99
N ARG A 682 -3.40 11.66 24.71
CA ARG A 682 -2.24 11.04 24.05
C ARG A 682 -0.93 11.78 24.28
N ALA A 683 -0.99 13.10 24.53
CA ALA A 683 0.18 13.87 24.94
C ALA A 683 0.45 13.73 26.45
N ALA A 684 -0.12 12.72 27.10
CA ALA A 684 0.22 12.32 28.46
C ALA A 684 1.73 12.14 28.60
N ILE A 685 2.28 12.52 29.76
CA ILE A 685 3.73 12.51 29.95
C ILE A 685 4.27 11.08 29.93
N HIS A 686 5.38 10.85 29.22
CA HIS A 686 6.03 9.54 29.09
C HIS A 686 6.89 9.23 30.33
N MET A 687 6.28 9.33 31.51
CA MET A 687 6.89 8.92 32.76
C MET A 687 5.81 8.78 33.82
N GLN A 688 5.83 7.67 34.55
CA GLN A 688 4.94 7.48 35.69
C GLN A 688 5.57 8.04 36.98
N VAL A 689 4.99 9.11 37.52
CA VAL A 689 5.50 9.80 38.70
C VAL A 689 4.45 9.77 39.83
N PHE A 690 4.89 9.64 41.08
CA PHE A 690 4.00 9.68 42.24
C PHE A 690 3.49 11.11 42.50
N ASN A 691 2.21 11.34 42.22
CA ASN A 691 1.57 12.65 42.43
C ASN A 691 1.61 13.16 43.89
N TYR A 692 1.76 12.26 44.88
CA TYR A 692 1.76 12.64 46.32
C TYR A 692 3.13 13.09 46.85
N THR A 693 4.23 12.77 46.18
CA THR A 693 5.60 13.12 46.64
C THR A 693 6.16 14.35 45.93
N GLN A 694 5.59 14.72 44.79
CA GLN A 694 5.95 15.92 44.05
C GLN A 694 5.58 17.20 44.81
N LYS A 695 6.59 17.98 45.20
CA LYS A 695 6.39 19.31 45.81
C LYS A 695 6.06 20.39 44.78
N HIS A 696 6.62 20.27 43.58
CA HIS A 696 6.44 21.23 42.48
C HIS A 696 6.36 20.50 41.15
N ARG A 697 5.22 20.65 40.45
CA ARG A 697 4.99 20.18 39.09
C ARG A 697 4.78 21.40 38.20
N TYR A 698 5.68 21.62 37.25
CA TYR A 698 5.58 22.71 36.29
C TYR A 698 5.37 22.13 34.89
N GLU A 699 4.34 22.62 34.21
CA GLU A 699 3.95 22.13 32.90
C GLU A 699 3.92 23.26 31.87
N GLU A 700 4.39 22.96 30.67
CA GLU A 700 4.25 23.80 29.49
C GLU A 700 3.70 22.94 28.34
N LYS A 701 2.74 23.47 27.58
CA LYS A 701 2.14 22.79 26.43
C LYS A 701 2.38 23.60 25.16
N TYR A 702 2.73 22.92 24.08
CA TYR A 702 3.05 23.53 22.79
C TYR A 702 2.33 22.80 21.66
N PHE A 703 1.62 23.55 20.81
CA PHE A 703 1.04 23.03 19.56
C PHE A 703 1.96 23.34 18.38
N PHE A 704 2.18 22.38 17.48
CA PHE A 704 2.82 22.58 16.18
C PHE A 704 1.76 22.47 15.10
N ALA A 705 1.33 23.62 14.55
CA ALA A 705 0.22 23.74 13.61
C ALA A 705 0.21 25.12 12.96
N ASP A 706 -0.68 25.31 11.98
CA ASP A 706 -0.92 26.64 11.41
C ASP A 706 -1.53 27.56 12.49
N TYR A 707 -1.07 28.81 12.56
CA TYR A 707 -1.62 29.78 13.50
C TYR A 707 -3.01 30.26 13.09
N ASP A 708 -3.28 30.29 11.78
CA ASP A 708 -4.55 30.75 11.23
C ASP A 708 -5.62 29.63 11.23
N SER A 709 -5.29 28.45 11.78
CA SER A 709 -6.20 27.32 11.97
C SER A 709 -7.35 27.66 12.93
N GLU A 710 -8.57 27.31 12.53
CA GLU A 710 -9.77 27.44 13.37
C GLU A 710 -9.67 26.57 14.62
N PHE A 711 -9.09 25.36 14.50
CA PHE A 711 -8.83 24.48 15.64
C PHE A 711 -7.90 25.13 16.68
N ILE A 712 -6.81 25.78 16.26
CA ILE A 712 -5.88 26.43 17.20
C ILE A 712 -6.59 27.58 17.92
N HIS A 713 -7.38 28.39 17.24
CA HIS A 713 -8.21 29.39 17.91
C HIS A 713 -9.17 28.80 18.94
N HIS A 714 -9.82 27.68 18.61
CA HIS A 714 -10.66 26.94 19.54
C HIS A 714 -9.87 26.43 20.76
N ALA A 715 -8.75 25.73 20.55
CA ALA A 715 -7.91 25.19 21.63
C ALA A 715 -7.42 26.29 22.59
N PHE A 716 -6.97 27.43 22.06
CA PHE A 716 -6.58 28.58 22.89
C PHE A 716 -7.78 29.20 23.62
N SER A 717 -8.98 29.16 23.06
CA SER A 717 -10.20 29.66 23.70
C SER A 717 -10.68 28.79 24.87
N VAL A 718 -10.61 27.46 24.73
CA VAL A 718 -10.94 26.51 25.81
C VAL A 718 -10.02 26.72 27.01
N ASP A 719 -8.73 26.97 26.75
CA ASP A 719 -7.73 27.21 27.77
C ASP A 719 -7.70 28.66 28.30
N LYS A 720 -8.50 29.60 27.77
CA LYS A 720 -8.57 30.98 28.29
C LYS A 720 -9.42 31.02 29.56
N GLY A 721 -8.76 30.99 30.72
CA GLY A 721 -9.39 31.27 32.03
C GLY A 721 -9.05 30.28 33.16
N VAL A 722 -8.47 29.12 32.84
CA VAL A 722 -8.19 28.02 33.80
C VAL A 722 -6.67 27.73 33.94
N ARG A 723 -5.80 28.55 33.32
CA ARG A 723 -4.38 28.20 33.12
C ARG A 723 -3.58 28.13 34.43
N LEU A 724 -3.18 26.91 34.80
CA LEU A 724 -2.08 26.64 35.73
C LEU A 724 -0.74 26.40 35.01
N TYR A 725 -0.78 26.31 33.67
CA TYR A 725 0.35 25.98 32.80
C TYR A 725 0.52 27.00 31.67
N LYS A 726 1.73 27.04 31.13
CA LYS A 726 2.08 27.84 29.95
C LYS A 726 1.59 27.16 28.68
N LEU A 727 0.97 27.93 27.77
CA LEU A 727 0.49 27.43 26.49
C LEU A 727 1.09 28.26 25.34
N GLY A 728 1.87 27.60 24.49
CA GLY A 728 2.46 28.16 23.29
C GLY A 728 1.98 27.45 22.02
N CYS A 729 2.25 28.07 20.87
CA CYS A 729 2.05 27.44 19.57
C CYS A 729 3.24 27.81 18.67
N VAL A 730 3.65 26.86 17.83
CA VAL A 730 4.72 26.93 16.85
C VAL A 730 4.06 26.90 15.48
N HIS A 731 4.24 27.97 14.68
CA HIS A 731 3.72 28.00 13.32
C HIS A 731 4.37 26.91 12.50
N GLU A 732 3.54 26.04 11.93
CA GLU A 732 3.95 25.17 10.85
C GLU A 732 2.78 25.13 9.88
N LYS A 733 2.96 25.61 8.64
CA LYS A 733 1.97 25.47 7.59
C LYS A 733 1.88 24.01 7.15
N LYS A 734 1.25 23.18 7.98
CA LYS A 734 0.97 21.78 7.72
C LYS A 734 -0.50 21.63 7.38
N ALA A 735 -0.84 21.25 6.15
CA ALA A 735 -2.21 20.87 5.82
C ALA A 735 -2.55 19.43 6.27
N THR A 736 -1.57 18.62 6.65
CA THR A 736 -1.74 17.18 6.87
C THR A 736 -1.91 16.78 8.34
N GLY A 737 -1.78 17.69 9.32
CA GLY A 737 -1.97 17.31 10.72
C GLY A 737 -1.56 18.35 11.76
N ILE A 738 -1.76 18.00 13.03
CA ILE A 738 -1.49 18.80 14.22
C ILE A 738 -0.65 17.96 15.20
N GLU A 739 0.42 18.55 15.74
CA GLU A 739 1.21 17.93 16.81
C GLU A 739 1.04 18.70 18.13
N LYS A 740 0.97 18.00 19.25
CA LYS A 740 0.91 18.59 20.60
C LYS A 740 1.98 17.99 21.48
N LEU A 741 2.84 18.84 22.02
CA LEU A 741 3.94 18.49 22.91
C LEU A 741 3.67 19.06 24.29
N ASN A 742 3.56 18.17 25.27
CA ASN A 742 3.49 18.52 26.68
C ASN A 742 4.86 18.30 27.31
N ILE A 743 5.33 19.27 28.08
CA ILE A 743 6.60 19.23 28.80
C ILE A 743 6.28 19.38 30.28
N MET A 744 6.80 18.47 31.09
CA MET A 744 6.64 18.48 32.55
C MET A 744 8.00 18.41 33.23
N GLY A 745 8.20 19.17 34.30
CA GLY A 745 9.40 19.07 35.11
C GLY A 745 9.19 19.42 36.57
N GLY A 746 10.25 19.20 37.36
CA GLY A 746 10.28 19.51 38.79
C GLY A 746 10.23 18.29 39.72
N PHE A 747 10.23 17.08 39.16
CA PHE A 747 10.28 15.84 39.95
C PHE A 747 11.71 15.37 40.21
N GLN A 748 11.89 14.60 41.27
CA GLN A 748 13.16 13.97 41.67
C GLN A 748 13.15 12.47 41.33
N LEU A 749 14.30 11.80 41.40
CA LEU A 749 14.37 10.35 41.13
C LEU A 749 13.51 9.53 42.10
N GLU A 750 13.37 9.98 43.35
CA GLU A 750 12.56 9.32 44.37
C GLU A 750 11.07 9.31 44.04
N ASP A 751 10.61 10.26 43.20
CA ASP A 751 9.22 10.34 42.76
C ASP A 751 8.89 9.31 41.67
N LEU A 752 9.91 8.72 41.03
CA LEU A 752 9.73 7.81 39.90
C LEU A 752 9.31 6.42 40.36
N LEU A 753 8.16 5.94 39.87
CA LEU A 753 7.68 4.58 40.14
C LEU A 753 8.67 3.51 39.68
N TYR A 754 9.37 3.75 38.57
CA TYR A 754 10.44 2.89 38.08
C TYR A 754 11.55 2.69 39.12
N VAL A 755 11.99 3.76 39.79
CA VAL A 755 13.05 3.70 40.80
C VAL A 755 12.55 2.99 42.05
N VAL A 756 11.36 3.36 42.53
CA VAL A 756 10.76 2.76 43.73
C VAL A 756 10.58 1.25 43.56
N ASN A 757 10.02 0.81 42.44
CA ASN A 757 9.70 -0.60 42.19
C ASN A 757 10.94 -1.47 42.02
N ASN A 758 12.00 -0.93 41.41
CA ASN A 758 13.17 -1.72 41.02
C ASN A 758 14.32 -1.66 42.03
N THR A 759 14.29 -0.75 43.02
CA THR A 759 15.38 -0.59 44.01
C THR A 759 15.71 -1.89 44.74
N LYS A 760 14.71 -2.73 45.00
CA LYS A 760 14.91 -4.07 45.60
C LYS A 760 15.82 -4.98 44.78
N TYR A 761 15.73 -4.93 43.44
CA TYR A 761 16.57 -5.74 42.55
C TYR A 761 17.99 -5.22 42.60
N TYR A 762 18.18 -3.91 42.47
CA TYR A 762 19.49 -3.29 42.55
C TYR A 762 20.24 -3.65 43.85
N GLU A 763 19.59 -3.55 45.01
CA GLU A 763 20.22 -3.90 46.28
C GLU A 763 20.52 -5.42 46.38
N SER A 764 19.66 -6.28 45.85
CA SER A 764 19.90 -7.73 45.82
C SER A 764 21.08 -8.11 44.92
N TYR A 765 21.19 -7.52 43.73
CA TYR A 765 22.33 -7.76 42.83
C TYR A 765 23.64 -7.26 43.45
N LYS A 766 23.61 -6.11 44.11
CA LYS A 766 24.77 -5.58 44.84
C LYS A 766 25.22 -6.53 45.97
N GLN A 767 24.28 -7.10 46.72
CA GLN A 767 24.57 -8.13 47.73
C GLN A 767 25.19 -9.41 47.13
N ASN A 768 24.83 -9.75 45.89
CA ASN A 768 25.38 -10.90 45.15
C ASN A 768 26.74 -10.61 44.45
N GLY A 769 27.36 -9.47 44.76
CA GLY A 769 28.71 -9.10 44.32
C GLY A 769 28.77 -8.43 42.95
N PHE A 770 27.67 -7.90 42.42
CA PHE A 770 27.69 -7.10 41.20
C PHE A 770 28.27 -5.70 41.47
N GLN A 771 29.14 -5.24 40.57
CA GLN A 771 29.84 -3.96 40.63
C GLN A 771 29.31 -3.05 39.53
N PHE A 772 28.33 -2.24 39.88
CA PHE A 772 27.65 -1.37 38.94
C PHE A 772 28.33 -0.02 38.73
N HIS A 773 29.09 0.47 39.70
CA HIS A 773 29.69 1.81 39.68
C HIS A 773 31.21 1.75 39.45
N ALA A 774 31.78 2.84 38.92
CA ALA A 774 33.23 3.03 38.72
C ALA A 774 33.97 3.25 40.05
#